data_AF-A0A562ZHQ2-F1
#
_entry.id   AF-A0A562ZHQ2-F1
#
_cell.length_a   1.000
_cell.length_b   1.000
_cell.length_c   1.000
_cell.angle_alpha   90.00
_cell.angle_beta   90.00
_cell.angle_gamma   90.00
#
_symmetry.space_group_name_H-M   'P 1'
#
loop_
_entity.id
_entity.type
_entity.pdbx_description
1 polymer ?
#
loop_
_entity_poly.entity_id
_entity_poly.type
_entity_poly.pdbx_seq_one_letter_code
_entity_poly.pdbx_strand_id
1 'polypeptide(L)'
;MAVRPSLSPKLPHSLLIAALAAAAALPLAALGQKAPPAMLVAPMMGLDPCWVPVTGAAAQQADTAAMIRSCNPSEGSAGPLVEQTLAGLLPANGRSRSFELGYTLNVPLLTLFTKQGEQWKLNPVFIEHIARTVRDTKRPVIVYLFSTHFSQSAPIEKALAADPANLGWTPKGPLGEGVYYSAPIYNWTFADTDNGITRRRVEAAQAVLDALCRLEPAARERIRGVTLLGELHHLFPDFEAGMGFDRPYLVTDYSATSKQNFRAFLRQRFGTIEKLNQAVGAGWKSFDAVEPPSKNIRSEPLKGYTEHIDSFAHGFIPITGWAFDPKATTARPGHVRILLNGQRVARIAIDQSRQDVLAALPQLGSANVGWRYDLDFRKLPYGLHRIEVLLEDGANKPILLASRQVAIMDRQQSTPKPQPQAQGPATRPLDAGTRAHVDVPADLSSYFYNPLVPLWHEFRGQQVVDYLLKFNGALKSCLDATVPRFTHQIIPFTNPGWDHTKFAIEASLKKLPGVGMGVSLYGEPTYGTSFSDWLRRNRPGPYGITEFHPLKTLAPAELGKVFRTHARQGAQFLSFFMEPRWNGHRTSRHINLFSLDPENKAYGSDKLYEGVRAVLADPKAAAGLPLLPAPAPAPAAVRRPVAPAVTAPLVPAPAR
;
A
#
# COMPACT_ATOMS: atom_id res chain seq x y z
N MET A 1 32.30 37.36 40.03
CA MET A 1 32.29 36.91 41.44
C MET A 1 31.72 35.49 41.45
N ALA A 2 32.52 34.42 41.37
CA ALA A 2 33.28 33.77 42.45
C ALA A 2 32.34 33.22 43.55
N VAL A 3 32.34 31.96 44.03
CA VAL A 3 33.24 30.78 43.96
C VAL A 3 32.46 29.56 44.54
N ARG A 4 32.82 28.31 44.16
CA ARG A 4 32.37 27.02 44.75
C ARG A 4 33.06 26.72 46.11
N PRO A 5 32.69 25.66 46.88
CA PRO A 5 33.30 24.29 46.72
C PRO A 5 32.29 23.15 47.01
N SER A 6 32.18 22.02 46.28
CA SER A 6 32.97 20.78 46.18
C SER A 6 33.34 20.08 47.50
N LEU A 7 32.92 18.80 47.66
CA LEU A 7 33.80 17.64 47.87
C LEU A 7 33.02 16.31 47.90
N SER A 8 33.55 15.32 47.18
CA SER A 8 33.28 13.88 47.28
C SER A 8 34.56 13.17 47.73
N PRO A 9 34.49 11.92 48.21
CA PRO A 9 35.44 10.88 47.77
C PRO A 9 34.73 9.54 47.49
N LYS A 10 34.88 8.94 46.30
CA LYS A 10 35.91 7.98 45.84
C LYS A 10 35.81 6.56 46.42
N LEU A 11 35.52 5.60 45.53
CA LEU A 11 35.72 4.16 45.61
C LEU A 11 37.21 3.77 45.82
N PRO A 12 37.47 2.51 46.21
CA PRO A 12 38.55 1.70 45.64
C PRO A 12 38.03 0.46 44.88
N HIS A 13 38.85 0.03 43.93
CA HIS A 13 38.68 -1.12 43.03
C HIS A 13 39.58 -2.29 43.47
N SER A 14 39.14 -3.51 43.12
CA SER A 14 39.96 -4.68 42.65
C SER A 14 40.23 -5.87 43.59
N LEU A 15 39.57 -6.99 43.24
CA LEU A 15 40.11 -8.34 42.92
C LEU A 15 40.67 -9.27 44.04
N LEU A 16 40.01 -10.41 44.35
CA LEU A 16 40.28 -11.76 43.79
C LEU A 16 39.52 -12.91 44.55
N ILE A 17 38.69 -13.67 43.81
CA ILE A 17 38.48 -15.14 43.76
C ILE A 17 38.52 -15.97 45.07
N ALA A 18 37.39 -16.65 45.42
CA ALA A 18 37.25 -18.12 45.36
C ALA A 18 35.92 -18.64 45.99
N ALA A 19 35.27 -19.51 45.21
CA ALA A 19 34.12 -20.39 45.43
C ALA A 19 33.66 -20.76 46.86
N LEU A 20 32.34 -20.78 47.05
CA LEU A 20 31.63 -21.98 47.50
C LEU A 20 30.15 -21.93 47.10
N ALA A 21 29.76 -22.93 46.31
CA ALA A 21 28.41 -23.19 45.85
C ALA A 21 27.61 -23.91 46.94
N ALA A 22 26.38 -23.45 47.23
CA ALA A 22 25.29 -24.28 47.73
C ALA A 22 23.95 -23.53 47.65
N ALA A 23 23.18 -23.90 46.62
CA ALA A 23 21.73 -24.04 46.59
C ALA A 23 20.83 -23.12 47.46
N ALA A 24 20.17 -22.17 46.80
CA ALA A 24 18.79 -21.80 47.12
C ALA A 24 17.97 -21.84 45.82
N ALA A 25 17.42 -23.01 45.51
CA ALA A 25 16.48 -23.20 44.41
C ALA A 25 15.13 -22.59 44.79
N LEU A 26 14.90 -21.34 44.41
CA LEU A 26 13.56 -20.79 44.26
C LEU A 26 13.06 -21.17 42.85
N PRO A 27 11.88 -21.77 42.69
CA PRO A 27 11.34 -22.02 41.38
C PRO A 27 10.95 -20.66 40.79
N LEU A 28 11.70 -20.18 39.79
CA LEU A 28 11.13 -19.25 38.83
C LEU A 28 10.00 -20.02 38.14
N ALA A 29 8.79 -19.87 38.66
CA ALA A 29 7.59 -20.05 37.88
C ALA A 29 7.75 -19.13 36.67
N ALA A 30 8.14 -19.73 35.54
CA ALA A 30 8.15 -19.07 34.26
C ALA A 30 6.75 -18.48 34.08
N LEU A 31 6.65 -17.15 34.18
CA LEU A 31 5.55 -16.41 33.62
C LEU A 31 5.46 -16.87 32.17
N GLY A 32 4.52 -17.78 31.91
CA GLY A 32 4.29 -18.37 30.61
C GLY A 32 3.87 -17.27 29.65
N GLN A 33 4.84 -16.58 29.06
CA GLN A 33 4.62 -15.84 27.84
C GLN A 33 4.24 -16.90 26.81
N LYS A 34 2.93 -17.09 26.60
CA LYS A 34 2.43 -17.83 25.44
C LYS A 34 3.20 -17.32 24.23
N ALA A 35 3.92 -18.21 23.56
CA ALA A 35 4.58 -17.86 22.31
C ALA A 35 3.54 -17.16 21.41
N PRO A 36 3.90 -16.04 20.76
CA PRO A 36 2.97 -15.36 19.87
C PRO A 36 2.41 -16.36 18.87
N PRO A 37 1.09 -16.32 18.59
CA PRO A 37 0.49 -17.24 17.64
C PRO A 37 1.23 -17.15 16.31
N ALA A 38 1.41 -18.29 15.65
CA ALA A 38 2.03 -18.32 14.32
C ALA A 38 1.27 -17.38 13.37
N MET A 39 2.00 -16.70 12.49
CA MET A 39 1.39 -15.86 11.46
C MET A 39 0.46 -16.72 10.60
N LEU A 40 -0.78 -16.28 10.43
CA LEU A 40 -1.79 -16.96 9.62
C LEU A 40 -1.55 -16.65 8.14
N VAL A 41 -1.45 -17.67 7.29
CA VAL A 41 -1.52 -17.50 5.83
C VAL A 41 -2.98 -17.66 5.43
N ALA A 42 -3.62 -16.58 5.00
CA ALA A 42 -5.07 -16.48 4.83
C ALA A 42 -5.43 -15.98 3.43
N PRO A 43 -5.28 -16.80 2.37
CA PRO A 43 -5.66 -16.40 1.02
C PRO A 43 -7.13 -15.96 0.98
N MET A 44 -7.38 -14.88 0.23
CA MET A 44 -8.71 -14.37 -0.08
C MET A 44 -9.14 -14.93 -1.42
N MET A 45 -10.36 -15.46 -1.50
CA MET A 45 -10.94 -16.00 -2.72
C MET A 45 -12.28 -15.35 -3.02
N GLY A 46 -12.54 -15.08 -4.30
CA GLY A 46 -13.85 -14.60 -4.75
C GLY A 46 -14.87 -15.73 -4.60
N LEU A 47 -15.84 -15.59 -3.70
CA LEU A 47 -16.90 -16.57 -3.51
C LEU A 47 -18.16 -16.19 -4.30
N ASP A 48 -18.01 -15.38 -5.35
CA ASP A 48 -19.09 -14.97 -6.25
C ASP A 48 -19.97 -16.13 -6.75
N PRO A 49 -19.45 -17.33 -7.05
CA PRO A 49 -20.29 -18.48 -7.42
C PRO A 49 -21.32 -18.89 -6.34
N CYS A 50 -21.08 -18.51 -5.09
CA CYS A 50 -21.96 -18.76 -3.94
C CYS A 50 -22.78 -17.52 -3.54
N TRP A 51 -22.50 -16.37 -4.15
CA TRP A 51 -23.19 -15.10 -3.88
C TRP A 51 -24.17 -14.73 -5.00
N VAL A 52 -23.84 -15.10 -6.24
CA VAL A 52 -24.63 -14.83 -7.45
C VAL A 52 -25.20 -16.14 -8.00
N PRO A 53 -26.51 -16.22 -8.30
CA PRO A 53 -27.09 -17.40 -8.91
C PRO A 53 -26.41 -17.76 -10.24
N VAL A 54 -25.85 -18.96 -10.35
CA VAL A 54 -25.35 -19.51 -11.62
C VAL A 54 -26.54 -20.02 -12.43
N THR A 55 -26.77 -19.47 -13.63
CA THR A 55 -27.90 -19.81 -14.51
C THR A 55 -27.44 -20.43 -15.84
N GLY A 56 -28.36 -21.09 -16.56
CA GLY A 56 -28.13 -21.61 -17.92
C GLY A 56 -27.39 -22.96 -17.99
N ALA A 57 -26.89 -23.31 -19.18
CA ALA A 57 -26.24 -24.61 -19.44
C ALA A 57 -25.02 -24.91 -18.54
N ALA A 58 -24.34 -23.86 -18.05
CA ALA A 58 -23.23 -23.99 -17.09
C ALA A 58 -23.70 -24.53 -15.73
N ALA A 59 -24.93 -24.21 -15.29
CA ALA A 59 -25.51 -24.72 -14.05
C ALA A 59 -25.93 -26.20 -14.15
N GLN A 60 -26.08 -26.72 -15.38
CA GLN A 60 -26.55 -28.09 -15.66
C GLN A 60 -25.43 -29.13 -15.68
N GLN A 61 -24.16 -28.71 -15.66
CA GLN A 61 -23.02 -29.62 -15.48
C GLN A 61 -23.05 -30.21 -14.07
N ALA A 62 -22.85 -31.53 -13.94
CA ALA A 62 -23.03 -32.25 -12.67
C ALA A 62 -22.16 -31.72 -11.52
N ASP A 63 -20.89 -31.38 -11.81
CA ASP A 63 -19.96 -30.81 -10.84
C ASP A 63 -20.40 -29.42 -10.38
N THR A 64 -20.84 -28.57 -11.31
CA THR A 64 -21.38 -27.24 -11.00
C THR A 64 -22.67 -27.33 -10.20
N ALA A 65 -23.54 -28.29 -10.51
CA ALA A 65 -24.79 -28.50 -9.78
C ALA A 65 -24.52 -28.92 -8.32
N ALA A 66 -23.49 -29.73 -8.05
CA ALA A 66 -23.09 -30.10 -6.70
C ALA A 66 -22.57 -28.89 -5.90
N MET A 67 -21.73 -28.06 -6.52
CA MET A 67 -21.25 -26.81 -5.91
C MET A 67 -22.41 -25.85 -5.63
N ILE A 68 -23.32 -25.63 -6.59
CA ILE A 68 -24.50 -24.75 -6.42
C ILE A 68 -25.36 -25.23 -5.24
N ARG A 69 -25.58 -26.54 -5.10
CA ARG A 69 -26.31 -27.09 -3.95
C ARG A 69 -25.60 -26.82 -2.62
N SER A 70 -24.27 -26.99 -2.57
CA SER A 70 -23.49 -26.63 -1.39
C SER A 70 -23.66 -25.16 -1.03
N CYS A 71 -23.65 -24.28 -2.03
CA CYS A 71 -23.77 -22.84 -1.86
C CYS A 71 -25.20 -22.33 -1.79
N ASN A 72 -26.17 -23.19 -1.47
CA ASN A 72 -27.56 -22.79 -1.31
C ASN A 72 -27.70 -21.66 -0.25
N PRO A 73 -28.37 -20.54 -0.57
CA PRO A 73 -28.50 -19.41 0.36
C PRO A 73 -29.30 -19.69 1.64
N SER A 74 -30.28 -20.59 1.63
CA SER A 74 -31.15 -20.85 2.80
C SER A 74 -30.56 -21.88 3.77
N GLU A 75 -29.94 -22.95 3.25
CA GLU A 75 -29.49 -24.09 4.07
C GLU A 75 -27.99 -24.35 3.95
N GLY A 76 -27.39 -23.99 2.81
CA GLY A 76 -25.98 -24.23 2.49
C GLY A 76 -25.03 -23.13 2.97
N SER A 77 -23.77 -23.27 2.59
CA SER A 77 -22.66 -22.35 2.85
C SER A 77 -21.56 -22.47 1.78
N ALA A 78 -20.67 -21.47 1.72
CA ALA A 78 -19.48 -21.55 0.86
C ALA A 78 -18.34 -22.38 1.47
N GLY A 79 -18.53 -22.98 2.66
CA GLY A 79 -17.47 -23.69 3.39
C GLY A 79 -16.82 -24.84 2.59
N PRO A 80 -17.60 -25.70 1.93
CA PRO A 80 -17.03 -26.75 1.08
C PRO A 80 -16.21 -26.21 -0.11
N LEU A 81 -16.61 -25.08 -0.71
CA LEU A 81 -15.83 -24.44 -1.78
C LEU A 81 -14.50 -23.90 -1.24
N VAL A 82 -14.53 -23.26 -0.06
CA VAL A 82 -13.32 -22.77 0.62
C VAL A 82 -12.37 -23.95 0.91
N GLU A 83 -12.85 -25.03 1.51
CA GLU A 83 -12.01 -26.17 1.86
C GLU A 83 -11.44 -26.89 0.63
N GLN A 84 -12.22 -27.08 -0.44
CA GLN A 84 -11.71 -27.66 -1.68
C GLN A 84 -10.65 -26.79 -2.34
N THR A 85 -10.83 -25.46 -2.32
CA THR A 85 -9.83 -24.54 -2.87
C THR A 85 -8.53 -24.61 -2.07
N LEU A 86 -8.62 -24.57 -0.73
CA LEU A 86 -7.44 -24.60 0.16
C LEU A 86 -6.73 -25.96 0.18
N ALA A 87 -7.44 -27.05 -0.11
CA ALA A 87 -6.83 -28.37 -0.25
C ALA A 87 -5.76 -28.42 -1.35
N GLY A 88 -5.82 -27.52 -2.34
CA GLY A 88 -4.77 -27.34 -3.35
C GLY A 88 -3.44 -26.80 -2.79
N LEU A 89 -3.47 -26.05 -1.69
CA LEU A 89 -2.30 -25.52 -1.00
C LEU A 89 -1.83 -26.42 0.14
N LEU A 90 -2.76 -26.88 0.99
CA LEU A 90 -2.48 -27.82 2.07
C LEU A 90 -3.77 -28.59 2.41
N PRO A 91 -3.80 -29.93 2.26
CA PRO A 91 -4.96 -30.75 2.63
C PRO A 91 -5.41 -30.53 4.08
N ALA A 92 -6.69 -30.81 4.40
CA ALA A 92 -7.26 -30.55 5.73
C ALA A 92 -6.57 -31.33 6.87
N ASN A 93 -6.01 -32.50 6.57
CA ASN A 93 -5.19 -33.29 7.49
C ASN A 93 -3.68 -32.95 7.40
N GLY A 94 -3.29 -32.09 6.47
CA GLY A 94 -1.92 -31.60 6.32
C GLY A 94 -1.55 -30.71 7.49
N ARG A 95 -0.36 -30.95 8.06
CA ARG A 95 0.20 -30.11 9.13
C ARG A 95 1.36 -29.32 8.58
N SER A 96 1.21 -27.99 8.48
CA SER A 96 2.36 -27.13 8.33
C SER A 96 3.05 -26.95 9.68
N ARG A 97 4.38 -26.98 9.69
CA ARG A 97 5.18 -26.78 10.91
C ARG A 97 5.54 -25.32 11.17
N SER A 98 5.32 -24.43 10.18
CA SER A 98 5.83 -23.06 10.20
C SER A 98 4.73 -22.00 10.20
N PHE A 99 3.62 -22.24 9.49
CA PHE A 99 2.54 -21.27 9.33
C PHE A 99 1.19 -21.98 9.38
N GLU A 100 0.19 -21.35 9.97
CA GLU A 100 -1.17 -21.88 9.95
C GLU A 100 -1.87 -21.47 8.64
N LEU A 101 -2.57 -22.39 7.97
CA LEU A 101 -3.37 -22.07 6.79
C LEU A 101 -4.81 -21.79 7.18
N GLY A 102 -5.22 -20.53 7.00
CA GLY A 102 -6.59 -20.04 7.12
C GLY A 102 -7.15 -19.57 5.78
N TYR A 103 -8.09 -18.64 5.85
CA TYR A 103 -8.64 -17.95 4.69
C TYR A 103 -9.11 -16.54 5.05
N THR A 104 -9.22 -15.68 4.06
CA THR A 104 -9.88 -14.38 4.19
C THR A 104 -11.25 -14.46 3.55
N LEU A 105 -12.29 -14.28 4.35
CA LEU A 105 -13.68 -14.22 3.91
C LEU A 105 -14.00 -12.78 3.50
N ASN A 106 -13.97 -12.52 2.19
CA ASN A 106 -14.45 -11.25 1.64
C ASN A 106 -15.98 -11.18 1.79
N VAL A 107 -16.48 -10.19 2.53
CA VAL A 107 -17.91 -9.94 2.75
C VAL A 107 -18.31 -8.63 2.07
N PRO A 108 -18.85 -8.66 0.84
CA PRO A 108 -19.24 -7.45 0.11
C PRO A 108 -20.47 -6.79 0.74
N LEU A 109 -20.27 -5.79 1.59
CA LEU A 109 -21.32 -5.22 2.45
C LEU A 109 -22.52 -4.67 1.66
N LEU A 110 -22.28 -4.04 0.52
CA LEU A 110 -23.34 -3.40 -0.27
C LEU A 110 -24.21 -4.40 -1.04
N THR A 111 -23.71 -5.62 -1.32
CA THR A 111 -24.52 -6.66 -1.96
C THR A 111 -25.52 -7.29 -1.00
N LEU A 112 -25.38 -7.05 0.32
CA LEU A 112 -26.31 -7.52 1.34
C LEU A 112 -27.68 -6.81 1.26
N PHE A 113 -27.78 -5.71 0.53
CA PHE A 113 -29.02 -4.97 0.38
C PHE A 113 -29.84 -5.43 -0.83
N THR A 114 -31.12 -5.65 -0.61
CA THR A 114 -32.11 -5.95 -1.65
C THR A 114 -33.15 -4.83 -1.70
N LYS A 115 -33.64 -4.53 -2.92
CA LYS A 115 -34.71 -3.56 -3.11
C LYS A 115 -36.04 -4.21 -2.75
N GLN A 116 -36.76 -3.65 -1.78
CA GLN A 116 -38.12 -4.06 -1.38
C GLN A 116 -39.04 -2.84 -1.47
N GLY A 117 -39.83 -2.76 -2.55
CA GLY A 117 -40.51 -1.52 -2.90
C GLY A 117 -39.50 -0.40 -3.15
N GLU A 118 -39.70 0.78 -2.56
CA GLU A 118 -38.74 1.90 -2.64
C GLU A 118 -37.63 1.86 -1.58
N GLN A 119 -37.62 0.85 -0.70
CA GLN A 119 -36.67 0.76 0.41
C GLN A 119 -35.57 -0.27 0.13
N TRP A 120 -34.36 0.02 0.60
CA TRP A 120 -33.26 -0.94 0.64
C TRP A 120 -33.23 -1.61 2.02
N LYS A 121 -33.31 -2.94 2.03
CA LYS A 121 -33.25 -3.75 3.26
C LYS A 121 -32.19 -4.82 3.15
N LEU A 122 -31.58 -5.13 4.29
CA LEU A 122 -30.66 -6.26 4.41
C LEU A 122 -31.36 -7.58 4.06
N ASN A 123 -30.62 -8.47 3.41
CA ASN A 123 -31.03 -9.83 3.12
C ASN A 123 -30.57 -10.77 4.25
N PRO A 124 -31.46 -11.13 5.20
CA PRO A 124 -31.08 -11.94 6.35
C PRO A 124 -30.63 -13.36 5.94
N VAL A 125 -31.19 -13.91 4.85
CA VAL A 125 -30.81 -15.23 4.34
C VAL A 125 -29.33 -15.24 3.94
N PHE A 126 -28.89 -14.18 3.25
CA PHE A 126 -27.51 -14.08 2.79
C PHE A 126 -26.53 -13.79 3.95
N ILE A 127 -26.94 -12.99 4.92
CA ILE A 127 -26.16 -12.75 6.16
C ILE A 127 -25.95 -14.06 6.93
N GLU A 128 -26.99 -14.88 7.07
CA GLU A 128 -26.87 -16.19 7.72
C GLU A 128 -26.01 -17.16 6.89
N HIS A 129 -26.06 -17.09 5.56
CA HIS A 129 -25.16 -17.88 4.69
C HIS A 129 -23.67 -17.55 4.93
N ILE A 130 -23.34 -16.27 5.18
CA ILE A 130 -21.99 -15.84 5.55
C ILE A 130 -21.59 -16.44 6.91
N ALA A 131 -22.46 -16.38 7.91
CA ALA A 131 -22.19 -16.96 9.23
C ALA A 131 -22.01 -18.49 9.17
N ARG A 132 -22.87 -19.19 8.40
CA ARG A 132 -22.72 -20.63 8.15
C ARG A 132 -21.42 -20.98 7.43
N THR A 133 -20.91 -20.12 6.55
CA THR A 133 -19.61 -20.33 5.91
C THR A 133 -18.48 -20.36 6.94
N VAL A 134 -18.52 -19.50 7.97
CA VAL A 134 -17.53 -19.53 9.08
C VAL A 134 -17.72 -20.76 9.96
N ARG A 135 -18.98 -21.15 10.21
CA ARG A 135 -19.32 -22.36 10.98
C ARG A 135 -18.80 -23.64 10.30
N ASP A 136 -19.02 -23.76 9.00
CA ASP A 136 -18.77 -24.99 8.25
C ASP A 136 -17.31 -25.14 7.77
N THR A 137 -16.56 -24.03 7.73
CA THR A 137 -15.11 -24.05 7.46
C THR A 137 -14.33 -24.28 8.75
N LYS A 138 -13.48 -25.31 8.77
CA LYS A 138 -12.76 -25.70 10.01
C LYS A 138 -11.47 -24.91 10.23
N ARG A 139 -11.04 -24.16 9.22
CA ARG A 139 -9.82 -23.35 9.27
C ARG A 139 -10.06 -21.97 9.92
N PRO A 140 -9.01 -21.34 10.47
CA PRO A 140 -9.12 -19.97 10.96
C PRO A 140 -9.44 -18.98 9.84
N VAL A 141 -10.16 -17.91 10.17
CA VAL A 141 -10.67 -16.92 9.22
C VAL A 141 -10.28 -15.49 9.60
N ILE A 142 -9.92 -14.70 8.59
CA ILE A 142 -9.97 -13.24 8.64
C ILE A 142 -11.26 -12.79 7.96
N VAL A 143 -12.13 -12.09 8.65
CA VAL A 143 -13.37 -11.57 8.07
C VAL A 143 -13.10 -10.19 7.50
N TYR A 144 -13.27 -10.03 6.20
CA TYR A 144 -13.07 -8.75 5.53
C TYR A 144 -14.43 -8.11 5.23
N LEU A 145 -14.79 -7.06 5.98
CA LEU A 145 -15.99 -6.27 5.78
C LEU A 145 -15.78 -5.32 4.59
N PHE A 146 -15.92 -5.85 3.38
CA PHE A 146 -15.55 -5.21 2.12
C PHE A 146 -16.58 -4.16 1.68
N SER A 147 -16.13 -2.92 1.55
CA SER A 147 -16.85 -1.80 0.93
C SER A 147 -15.85 -0.72 0.50
N THR A 148 -14.92 -1.10 -0.37
CA THR A 148 -13.92 -0.22 -0.98
C THR A 148 -14.52 0.62 -2.11
N HIS A 149 -13.67 1.27 -2.91
CA HIS A 149 -14.05 2.05 -4.09
C HIS A 149 -14.42 1.18 -5.30
N PHE A 150 -13.89 -0.05 -5.40
CA PHE A 150 -14.31 -1.03 -6.40
C PHE A 150 -15.78 -1.43 -6.27
N SER A 151 -16.52 -1.28 -7.36
CA SER A 151 -17.90 -1.72 -7.49
C SER A 151 -18.02 -3.22 -7.23
N GLN A 152 -19.04 -3.61 -6.48
CA GLN A 152 -19.44 -5.02 -6.28
C GLN A 152 -20.64 -5.38 -7.16
N SER A 153 -20.98 -4.53 -8.14
CA SER A 153 -22.16 -4.67 -8.99
C SER A 153 -23.46 -4.77 -8.16
N ALA A 154 -23.48 -4.16 -6.98
CA ALA A 154 -24.64 -4.17 -6.10
C ALA A 154 -25.66 -3.12 -6.59
N PRO A 155 -26.95 -3.48 -6.77
CA PRO A 155 -27.95 -2.53 -7.24
C PRO A 155 -28.06 -1.25 -6.41
N ILE A 156 -27.74 -1.30 -5.11
CA ILE A 156 -27.76 -0.14 -4.21
C ILE A 156 -26.68 0.89 -4.53
N GLU A 157 -25.56 0.50 -5.14
CA GLU A 157 -24.45 1.42 -5.45
C GLU A 157 -24.92 2.53 -6.38
N LYS A 158 -25.66 2.19 -7.45
CA LYS A 158 -26.21 3.19 -8.38
C LYS A 158 -27.17 4.16 -7.67
N ALA A 159 -27.99 3.67 -6.75
CA ALA A 159 -28.92 4.50 -5.99
C ALA A 159 -28.18 5.45 -5.03
N LEU A 160 -27.11 4.97 -4.38
CA LEU A 160 -26.28 5.80 -3.52
C LEU A 160 -25.49 6.84 -4.32
N ALA A 161 -24.93 6.46 -5.46
CA ALA A 161 -24.15 7.36 -6.32
C ALA A 161 -24.99 8.45 -7.00
N ALA A 162 -26.32 8.26 -7.13
CA ALA A 162 -27.23 9.28 -7.63
C ALA A 162 -27.38 10.48 -6.67
N ASP A 163 -27.06 10.30 -5.38
CA ASP A 163 -27.04 11.36 -4.39
C ASP A 163 -25.59 11.87 -4.21
N PRO A 164 -25.29 13.13 -4.59
CA PRO A 164 -23.95 13.69 -4.54
C PRO A 164 -23.40 13.85 -3.11
N ALA A 165 -24.22 13.71 -2.06
CA ALA A 165 -23.76 13.66 -0.67
C ALA A 165 -22.97 12.38 -0.34
N ASN A 166 -23.03 11.36 -1.22
CA ASN A 166 -22.26 10.12 -1.08
C ASN A 166 -20.96 10.14 -1.90
N LEU A 167 -20.70 11.16 -2.70
CA LEU A 167 -19.56 11.24 -3.61
C LEU A 167 -18.54 12.28 -3.16
N GLY A 168 -17.26 12.01 -3.40
CA GLY A 168 -16.17 12.96 -3.15
C GLY A 168 -16.20 14.11 -4.14
N TRP A 169 -15.85 15.32 -3.71
CA TRP A 169 -15.94 16.51 -4.57
C TRP A 169 -14.57 17.00 -5.04
N THR A 170 -14.46 17.27 -6.34
CA THR A 170 -13.39 18.11 -6.88
C THR A 170 -13.79 19.59 -6.76
N PRO A 171 -12.88 20.56 -7.02
CA PRO A 171 -13.27 21.96 -7.10
C PRO A 171 -14.37 22.25 -8.13
N LYS A 172 -14.57 21.37 -9.11
CA LYS A 172 -15.57 21.50 -10.19
C LYS A 172 -16.90 20.80 -9.88
N GLY A 173 -17.02 20.04 -8.80
CA GLY A 173 -18.23 19.30 -8.46
C GLY A 173 -17.98 17.85 -8.02
N PRO A 174 -19.06 17.08 -7.75
CA PRO A 174 -18.96 15.69 -7.32
C PRO A 174 -18.28 14.83 -8.39
N LEU A 175 -17.41 13.92 -7.93
CA LEU A 175 -16.69 12.99 -8.75
C LEU A 175 -17.56 11.73 -8.93
N GLY A 176 -18.01 11.49 -10.17
CA GLY A 176 -18.87 10.36 -10.53
C GLY A 176 -18.15 9.01 -10.55
N GLU A 177 -18.67 8.04 -11.27
CA GLU A 177 -18.01 6.73 -11.48
C GLU A 177 -16.72 6.88 -12.30
N GLY A 178 -15.74 6.03 -12.02
CA GLY A 178 -14.50 5.90 -12.77
C GLY A 178 -14.19 4.45 -13.11
N VAL A 179 -13.00 4.21 -13.65
CA VAL A 179 -12.50 2.87 -13.97
C VAL A 179 -11.08 2.71 -13.44
N TYR A 180 -10.74 1.51 -12.98
CA TYR A 180 -9.38 1.10 -12.62
C TYR A 180 -9.17 -0.37 -12.97
N TYR A 181 -8.14 -0.70 -13.76
CA TYR A 181 -7.91 -2.06 -14.30
C TYR A 181 -9.14 -2.64 -15.01
N SER A 182 -9.84 -1.82 -15.79
CA SER A 182 -11.13 -2.16 -16.42
C SER A 182 -12.28 -2.48 -15.45
N ALA A 183 -12.09 -2.33 -14.14
CA ALA A 183 -13.15 -2.50 -13.14
C ALA A 183 -13.79 -1.13 -12.79
N PRO A 184 -15.11 -1.05 -12.68
CA PRO A 184 -15.79 0.19 -12.29
C PRO A 184 -15.50 0.53 -10.83
N ILE A 185 -15.27 1.81 -10.57
CA ILE A 185 -15.03 2.36 -9.23
C ILE A 185 -15.99 3.51 -8.93
N TYR A 186 -16.44 3.59 -7.68
CA TYR A 186 -17.22 4.71 -7.17
C TYR A 186 -16.36 5.58 -6.26
N ASN A 187 -16.46 6.89 -6.46
CA ASN A 187 -15.70 7.88 -5.70
C ASN A 187 -16.42 8.24 -4.39
N TRP A 188 -16.66 7.25 -3.53
CA TRP A 188 -17.37 7.44 -2.26
C TRP A 188 -16.69 8.48 -1.37
N THR A 189 -17.45 9.48 -0.89
CA THR A 189 -16.92 10.40 0.12
C THR A 189 -16.88 9.74 1.50
N PHE A 190 -15.90 10.17 2.27
CA PHE A 190 -15.76 9.94 3.70
C PHE A 190 -15.49 11.26 4.44
N ALA A 191 -15.55 12.39 3.74
CA ALA A 191 -15.41 13.73 4.31
C ALA A 191 -16.64 14.12 5.13
N ASP A 192 -17.82 13.74 4.64
CA ASP A 192 -19.05 13.69 5.42
C ASP A 192 -19.31 12.24 5.84
N THR A 193 -19.69 12.06 7.09
CA THR A 193 -19.92 10.76 7.70
C THR A 193 -21.37 10.54 8.09
N ASP A 194 -22.24 11.52 7.86
CA ASP A 194 -23.69 11.48 8.11
C ASP A 194 -24.48 11.36 6.79
N ASN A 195 -23.96 10.54 5.87
CA ASN A 195 -24.54 10.30 4.54
C ASN A 195 -25.07 8.87 4.35
N GLY A 196 -25.69 8.63 3.19
CA GLY A 196 -26.31 7.35 2.85
C GLY A 196 -25.31 6.19 2.81
N ILE A 197 -24.17 6.38 2.13
CA ILE A 197 -23.14 5.34 2.00
C ILE A 197 -22.60 4.91 3.37
N THR A 198 -22.33 5.85 4.27
CA THR A 198 -21.82 5.53 5.62
C THR A 198 -22.87 4.78 6.43
N ARG A 199 -24.14 5.21 6.41
CA ARG A 199 -25.23 4.49 7.09
C ARG A 199 -25.36 3.04 6.61
N ARG A 200 -25.33 2.81 5.28
CA ARG A 200 -25.45 1.47 4.71
C ARG A 200 -24.25 0.58 5.01
N ARG A 201 -23.03 1.14 5.01
CA ARG A 201 -21.83 0.42 5.43
C ARG A 201 -21.92 -0.04 6.89
N VAL A 202 -22.32 0.84 7.80
CA VAL A 202 -22.45 0.51 9.23
C VAL A 202 -23.55 -0.52 9.45
N GLU A 203 -24.72 -0.33 8.84
CA GLU A 203 -25.87 -1.25 8.94
C GLU A 203 -25.50 -2.67 8.49
N ALA A 204 -24.87 -2.82 7.32
CA ALA A 204 -24.44 -4.13 6.81
C ALA A 204 -23.34 -4.77 7.67
N ALA A 205 -22.31 -4.00 8.03
CA ALA A 205 -21.22 -4.49 8.85
C ALA A 205 -21.68 -4.97 10.23
N GLN A 206 -22.57 -4.21 10.88
CA GLN A 206 -23.15 -4.58 12.17
C GLN A 206 -23.95 -5.88 12.05
N ALA A 207 -24.79 -6.02 11.03
CA ALA A 207 -25.59 -7.23 10.85
C ALA A 207 -24.74 -8.50 10.61
N VAL A 208 -23.62 -8.37 9.90
CA VAL A 208 -22.65 -9.47 9.74
C VAL A 208 -22.02 -9.83 11.08
N LEU A 209 -21.55 -8.84 11.84
CA LEU A 209 -20.95 -9.08 13.16
C LEU A 209 -21.94 -9.71 14.15
N ASP A 210 -23.19 -9.28 14.13
CA ASP A 210 -24.26 -9.86 14.95
C ASP A 210 -24.51 -11.33 14.59
N ALA A 211 -24.48 -11.67 13.29
CA ALA A 211 -24.63 -13.04 12.83
C ALA A 211 -23.45 -13.93 13.26
N LEU A 212 -22.23 -13.42 13.15
CA LEU A 212 -21.04 -14.12 13.65
C LEU A 212 -21.09 -14.31 15.17
N CYS A 213 -21.71 -13.38 15.91
CA CYS A 213 -21.88 -13.50 17.35
C CYS A 213 -22.87 -14.57 17.80
N ARG A 214 -23.79 -14.99 16.92
CA ARG A 214 -24.72 -16.10 17.18
C ARG A 214 -24.08 -17.48 17.00
N LEU A 215 -22.89 -17.56 16.39
CA LEU A 215 -22.18 -18.81 16.19
C LEU A 215 -21.72 -19.44 17.52
N GLU A 216 -21.57 -20.76 17.53
CA GLU A 216 -21.03 -21.47 18.69
C GLU A 216 -19.61 -20.98 19.04
N PRO A 217 -19.20 -21.04 20.32
CA PRO A 217 -17.88 -20.56 20.75
C PRO A 217 -16.71 -21.10 19.90
N ALA A 218 -16.76 -22.39 19.54
CA ALA A 218 -15.72 -23.03 18.73
C ALA A 218 -15.58 -22.42 17.32
N ALA A 219 -16.67 -21.92 16.72
CA ALA A 219 -16.60 -21.19 15.45
C ALA A 219 -16.10 -19.76 15.63
N ARG A 220 -16.53 -19.08 16.70
CA ARG A 220 -16.06 -17.71 17.00
C ARG A 220 -14.56 -17.66 17.28
N GLU A 221 -14.00 -18.67 17.94
CA GLU A 221 -12.56 -18.79 18.21
C GLU A 221 -11.70 -18.90 16.94
N ARG A 222 -12.28 -19.38 15.83
CA ARG A 222 -11.61 -19.44 14.53
C ARG A 222 -11.50 -18.08 13.86
N ILE A 223 -12.26 -17.07 14.28
CA ILE A 223 -12.14 -15.71 13.76
C ILE A 223 -10.89 -15.06 14.37
N ARG A 224 -9.87 -14.82 13.56
CA ARG A 224 -8.55 -14.33 13.99
C ARG A 224 -8.36 -12.84 13.75
N GLY A 225 -9.22 -12.22 12.97
CA GLY A 225 -9.20 -10.79 12.71
C GLY A 225 -10.41 -10.35 11.88
N VAL A 226 -10.71 -9.05 11.97
CA VAL A 226 -11.68 -8.39 11.10
C VAL A 226 -11.02 -7.22 10.38
N THR A 227 -11.01 -7.19 9.05
CA THR A 227 -10.51 -6.03 8.29
C THR A 227 -11.69 -5.15 7.88
N LEU A 228 -11.50 -3.83 7.94
CA LEU A 228 -12.57 -2.85 7.76
C LEU A 228 -12.47 -2.17 6.39
N LEU A 229 -13.59 -2.17 5.66
CA LEU A 229 -13.86 -1.44 4.41
C LEU A 229 -13.00 -1.87 3.22
N GLY A 230 -11.70 -1.64 3.29
CA GLY A 230 -10.75 -1.74 2.18
C GLY A 230 -9.86 -0.51 2.15
N GLU A 231 -9.15 -0.32 1.04
CA GLU A 231 -8.25 0.81 0.82
C GLU A 231 -9.00 2.15 0.86
N LEU A 232 -9.15 2.70 2.06
CA LEU A 232 -9.79 3.99 2.29
C LEU A 232 -8.75 5.10 2.12
N HIS A 233 -8.89 5.85 1.04
CA HIS A 233 -8.07 7.00 0.71
C HIS A 233 -8.85 7.95 -0.19
N HIS A 234 -8.36 9.17 -0.34
CA HIS A 234 -8.97 10.09 -1.28
C HIS A 234 -8.76 9.58 -2.71
N LEU A 235 -9.81 9.72 -3.50
CA LEU A 235 -9.77 9.50 -4.94
C LEU A 235 -9.68 10.84 -5.67
N PHE A 236 -9.35 10.75 -6.96
CA PHE A 236 -9.11 11.89 -7.83
C PHE A 236 -9.50 11.52 -9.26
N PRO A 237 -9.76 12.52 -10.12
CA PRO A 237 -10.12 12.28 -11.52
C PRO A 237 -9.08 11.43 -12.24
N ASP A 238 -9.56 10.53 -13.10
CA ASP A 238 -8.74 9.60 -13.88
C ASP A 238 -7.78 8.81 -12.96
N PHE A 239 -8.32 8.12 -11.97
CA PHE A 239 -7.55 7.50 -10.90
C PHE A 239 -6.41 6.61 -11.42
N GLU A 240 -6.66 5.82 -12.47
CA GLU A 240 -5.66 4.93 -13.08
C GLU A 240 -4.46 5.71 -13.65
N ALA A 241 -4.73 6.73 -14.48
CA ALA A 241 -3.67 7.46 -15.16
C ALA A 241 -3.18 8.70 -14.39
N GLY A 242 -3.89 9.10 -13.35
CA GLY A 242 -3.74 10.34 -12.60
C GLY A 242 -2.88 10.24 -11.36
N MET A 243 -2.28 9.08 -11.06
CA MET A 243 -1.50 8.88 -9.83
C MET A 243 -0.16 9.62 -9.83
N GLY A 244 0.38 9.96 -11.00
CA GLY A 244 1.72 10.56 -11.15
C GLY A 244 1.76 12.09 -11.11
N PHE A 245 2.85 12.63 -11.65
CA PHE A 245 3.23 14.06 -11.61
C PHE A 245 3.06 14.81 -12.94
N ASP A 246 2.63 14.13 -14.00
CA ASP A 246 2.57 14.61 -15.39
C ASP A 246 1.23 15.25 -15.77
N ARG A 247 0.26 15.26 -14.84
CA ARG A 247 -1.10 15.74 -15.05
C ARG A 247 -1.48 16.83 -14.05
N PRO A 248 -2.51 17.65 -14.34
CA PRO A 248 -3.02 18.65 -13.40
C PRO A 248 -3.30 18.03 -12.02
N TYR A 249 -2.89 18.72 -10.96
CA TYR A 249 -3.11 18.27 -9.60
C TYR A 249 -4.57 18.50 -9.20
N LEU A 250 -5.37 17.44 -9.26
CA LEU A 250 -6.75 17.42 -8.81
C LEU A 250 -6.91 16.39 -7.72
N VAL A 251 -7.57 16.76 -6.63
CA VAL A 251 -7.83 15.90 -5.48
C VAL A 251 -9.26 16.12 -4.97
N THR A 252 -9.72 15.22 -4.11
CA THR A 252 -10.92 15.40 -3.29
C THR A 252 -10.49 15.63 -1.83
N ASP A 253 -11.28 16.23 -0.94
CA ASP A 253 -12.70 16.56 -1.07
C ASP A 253 -12.96 18.06 -0.90
N TYR A 254 -13.61 18.69 -1.88
CA TYR A 254 -13.94 20.13 -1.91
C TYR A 254 -15.44 20.42 -1.68
N SER A 255 -16.18 19.48 -1.09
CA SER A 255 -17.59 19.67 -0.71
C SER A 255 -17.74 20.81 0.30
N ALA A 256 -18.96 21.35 0.42
CA ALA A 256 -19.25 22.38 1.40
C ALA A 256 -18.89 21.93 2.83
N THR A 257 -19.21 20.68 3.20
CA THR A 257 -18.86 20.07 4.48
C THR A 257 -17.34 20.02 4.69
N SER A 258 -16.58 19.55 3.68
CA SER A 258 -15.12 19.49 3.77
C SER A 258 -14.49 20.88 3.95
N LYS A 259 -14.96 21.89 3.22
CA LYS A 259 -14.50 23.28 3.36
C LYS A 259 -14.77 23.84 4.75
N GLN A 260 -15.97 23.61 5.29
CA GLN A 260 -16.33 24.03 6.64
C GLN A 260 -15.44 23.36 7.70
N ASN A 261 -15.22 22.05 7.56
CA ASN A 261 -14.40 21.26 8.47
C ASN A 261 -12.92 21.68 8.40
N PHE A 262 -12.42 22.05 7.22
CA PHE A 262 -11.07 22.60 7.09
C PHE A 262 -10.93 23.94 7.83
N ARG A 263 -11.92 24.82 7.74
CA ARG A 263 -11.94 26.08 8.52
C ARG A 263 -11.94 25.80 10.02
N ALA A 264 -12.70 24.79 10.46
CA ALA A 264 -12.73 24.36 11.86
C ALA A 264 -11.37 23.81 12.32
N PHE A 265 -10.73 22.97 11.51
CA PHE A 265 -9.38 22.46 11.72
C PHE A 265 -8.35 23.59 11.89
N LEU A 266 -8.39 24.59 10.99
CA LEU A 266 -7.52 25.76 11.08
C LEU A 266 -7.81 26.60 12.34
N ARG A 267 -9.09 26.80 12.67
CA ARG A 267 -9.49 27.53 13.88
C ARG A 267 -8.98 26.83 15.13
N GLN A 268 -9.10 25.50 15.21
CA GLN A 268 -8.59 24.72 16.33
C GLN A 268 -7.06 24.82 16.44
N ARG A 269 -6.34 24.77 15.31
CA ARG A 269 -4.89 24.79 15.28
C ARG A 269 -4.29 26.16 15.64
N PHE A 270 -4.87 27.25 15.14
CA PHE A 270 -4.28 28.58 15.26
C PHE A 270 -4.98 29.45 16.31
N GLY A 271 -6.21 29.13 16.71
CA GLY A 271 -7.04 29.89 17.66
C GLY A 271 -7.61 31.18 17.07
N THR A 272 -6.78 32.00 16.43
CA THR A 272 -7.13 33.33 15.89
C THR A 272 -6.74 33.45 14.42
N ILE A 273 -7.48 34.25 13.64
CA ILE A 273 -7.21 34.40 12.20
C ILE A 273 -5.87 35.10 11.93
N GLU A 274 -5.43 35.98 12.83
CA GLU A 274 -4.15 36.71 12.77
C GLU A 274 -2.96 35.74 12.81
N LYS A 275 -3.01 34.74 13.70
CA LYS A 275 -1.98 33.69 13.79
C LYS A 275 -1.92 32.83 12.54
N LEU A 276 -3.07 32.48 11.96
CA LEU A 276 -3.12 31.78 10.67
C LEU A 276 -2.52 32.65 9.57
N ASN A 277 -2.98 33.90 9.44
CA ASN A 277 -2.48 34.87 8.46
C ASN A 277 -0.96 35.05 8.55
N GLN A 278 -0.42 35.16 9.76
CA GLN A 278 1.02 35.23 9.99
C GLN A 278 1.73 33.95 9.52
N ALA A 279 1.17 32.77 9.81
CA ALA A 279 1.78 31.49 9.47
C ALA A 279 1.80 31.22 7.96
N VAL A 280 0.79 31.65 7.21
CA VAL A 280 0.71 31.40 5.75
C VAL A 280 0.98 32.64 4.89
N GLY A 281 1.22 33.80 5.52
CA GLY A 281 1.34 35.10 4.88
C GLY A 281 0.07 35.46 4.09
N ALA A 282 -1.10 35.34 4.72
CA ALA A 282 -2.38 35.75 4.14
C ALA A 282 -2.95 36.98 4.88
N GLY A 283 -4.12 37.46 4.44
CA GLY A 283 -4.77 38.66 4.98
C GLY A 283 -6.28 38.49 5.12
N TRP A 284 -6.74 37.33 5.60
CA TRP A 284 -8.16 37.07 5.80
C TRP A 284 -8.70 37.81 7.03
N LYS A 285 -9.93 38.32 6.94
CA LYS A 285 -10.62 39.01 8.05
C LYS A 285 -11.25 38.04 9.06
N SER A 286 -11.52 36.81 8.64
CA SER A 286 -12.08 35.74 9.48
C SER A 286 -11.75 34.37 8.88
N PHE A 287 -11.94 33.31 9.67
CA PHE A 287 -11.79 31.93 9.17
C PHE A 287 -12.80 31.58 8.05
N ASP A 288 -13.96 32.24 8.01
CA ASP A 288 -14.99 31.97 7.01
C ASP A 288 -14.57 32.41 5.59
N ALA A 289 -13.59 33.32 5.50
CA ALA A 289 -13.01 33.75 4.23
C ALA A 289 -11.92 32.80 3.69
N VAL A 290 -11.51 31.78 4.45
CA VAL A 290 -10.48 30.83 4.04
C VAL A 290 -11.09 29.79 3.11
N GLU A 291 -10.49 29.60 1.94
CA GLU A 291 -10.82 28.50 1.02
C GLU A 291 -9.62 27.54 0.93
N PRO A 292 -9.85 26.21 0.80
CA PRO A 292 -8.78 25.29 0.44
C PRO A 292 -8.11 25.70 -0.88
N PRO A 293 -6.79 25.52 -1.02
CA PRO A 293 -6.09 25.84 -2.25
C PRO A 293 -6.57 24.93 -3.38
N SER A 294 -6.94 25.49 -4.53
CA SER A 294 -7.65 24.74 -5.59
C SER A 294 -7.31 25.14 -7.03
N LYS A 295 -6.44 26.14 -7.22
CA LYS A 295 -6.14 26.71 -8.54
C LYS A 295 -4.73 26.37 -8.99
N ASN A 296 -4.50 26.30 -10.29
CA ASN A 296 -3.17 26.20 -10.85
C ASN A 296 -2.58 27.60 -11.11
N ILE A 297 -1.51 27.97 -10.40
CA ILE A 297 -0.83 29.27 -10.54
C ILE A 297 -0.32 29.57 -11.95
N ARG A 298 -0.11 28.55 -12.79
CA ARG A 298 0.40 28.70 -14.18
C ARG A 298 -0.69 28.94 -15.21
N SER A 299 -1.95 28.63 -14.89
CA SER A 299 -3.06 28.69 -15.86
C SER A 299 -4.29 29.42 -15.36
N GLU A 300 -4.39 29.73 -14.07
CA GLU A 300 -5.56 30.36 -13.46
C GLU A 300 -5.18 31.61 -12.68
N PRO A 301 -5.98 32.70 -12.78
CA PRO A 301 -5.73 33.91 -12.03
C PRO A 301 -5.99 33.72 -10.53
N LEU A 302 -5.05 34.21 -9.71
CA LEU A 302 -5.13 34.18 -8.26
C LEU A 302 -5.56 35.54 -7.70
N LYS A 303 -6.53 35.54 -6.80
CA LYS A 303 -6.87 36.66 -5.91
C LYS A 303 -5.91 36.75 -4.74
N GLY A 304 -5.40 35.60 -4.28
CA GLY A 304 -4.46 35.49 -3.20
C GLY A 304 -3.45 34.38 -3.47
N TYR A 305 -2.21 34.59 -3.07
CA TYR A 305 -1.14 33.62 -3.31
C TYR A 305 -1.46 32.23 -2.75
N THR A 306 -2.20 32.14 -1.64
CA THR A 306 -2.57 30.86 -1.02
C THR A 306 -3.62 30.05 -1.79
N GLU A 307 -4.19 30.56 -2.88
CA GLU A 307 -5.20 29.82 -3.66
C GLU A 307 -4.60 28.69 -4.52
N HIS A 308 -3.27 28.69 -4.74
CA HIS A 308 -2.66 27.74 -5.67
C HIS A 308 -2.32 26.38 -5.06
N ILE A 309 -2.47 25.33 -5.84
CA ILE A 309 -2.00 23.98 -5.52
C ILE A 309 -1.48 23.30 -6.77
N ASP A 310 -0.39 22.56 -6.62
CA ASP A 310 0.13 21.59 -7.58
C ASP A 310 0.79 20.44 -6.80
N SER A 311 1.31 19.44 -7.50
CA SER A 311 2.00 18.29 -6.89
C SER A 311 3.18 18.65 -5.99
N PHE A 312 3.70 19.88 -6.09
CA PHE A 312 4.92 20.32 -5.41
C PHE A 312 4.66 21.45 -4.42
N ALA A 313 3.49 22.09 -4.46
CA ALA A 313 3.15 23.26 -3.66
C ALA A 313 3.26 23.05 -2.15
N HIS A 314 3.29 21.79 -1.71
CA HIS A 314 3.56 21.40 -0.32
C HIS A 314 5.03 21.57 0.13
N GLY A 315 5.95 21.89 -0.80
CA GLY A 315 7.34 22.22 -0.50
C GLY A 315 8.38 21.13 -0.81
N PHE A 316 7.99 20.05 -1.49
CA PHE A 316 8.93 18.99 -1.89
C PHE A 316 8.90 18.74 -3.40
N ILE A 317 10.07 18.41 -3.95
CA ILE A 317 10.25 17.95 -5.33
C ILE A 317 10.69 16.49 -5.26
N PRO A 318 9.91 15.53 -5.78
CA PRO A 318 10.38 14.16 -5.92
C PRO A 318 11.38 14.10 -7.07
N ILE A 319 12.64 13.83 -6.76
CA ILE A 319 13.67 13.52 -7.75
C ILE A 319 13.61 12.00 -7.94
N THR A 320 13.05 11.56 -9.05
CA THR A 320 12.66 10.16 -9.26
C THR A 320 12.93 9.73 -10.69
N GLY A 321 13.09 8.41 -10.88
CA GLY A 321 13.32 7.82 -12.18
C GLY A 321 13.53 6.32 -12.08
N TRP A 322 14.11 5.77 -13.15
CA TRP A 322 14.57 4.39 -13.18
C TRP A 322 15.93 4.27 -13.84
N ALA A 323 16.71 3.28 -13.46
CA ALA A 323 17.97 2.95 -14.10
C ALA A 323 18.21 1.45 -13.96
N PHE A 324 18.74 0.85 -15.02
CA PHE A 324 19.14 -0.55 -15.01
C PHE A 324 20.66 -0.64 -14.92
N ASP A 325 21.13 -1.28 -13.85
CA ASP A 325 22.53 -1.67 -13.69
C ASP A 325 22.64 -3.18 -13.90
N PRO A 326 23.25 -3.66 -15.00
CA PRO A 326 23.35 -5.10 -15.30
C PRO A 326 24.21 -5.86 -14.30
N LYS A 327 25.03 -5.16 -13.49
CA LYS A 327 25.86 -5.75 -12.44
C LYS A 327 25.17 -5.75 -11.07
N ALA A 328 24.02 -5.06 -10.95
CA ALA A 328 23.29 -4.99 -9.71
C ALA A 328 22.69 -6.34 -9.34
N THR A 329 22.71 -6.64 -8.05
CA THR A 329 22.06 -7.80 -7.45
C THR A 329 21.27 -7.34 -6.24
N THR A 330 20.36 -8.18 -5.72
CA THR A 330 19.64 -7.86 -4.47
C THR A 330 20.58 -7.59 -3.29
N ALA A 331 21.78 -8.18 -3.26
CA ALA A 331 22.78 -7.95 -2.21
C ALA A 331 23.67 -6.73 -2.46
N ARG A 332 23.71 -6.22 -3.71
CA ARG A 332 24.50 -5.07 -4.14
C ARG A 332 23.69 -4.29 -5.18
N PRO A 333 22.72 -3.47 -4.75
CA PRO A 333 21.94 -2.67 -5.70
C PRO A 333 22.83 -1.63 -6.37
N GLY A 334 22.47 -1.26 -7.60
CA GLY A 334 23.02 -0.07 -8.25
C GLY A 334 22.61 1.19 -7.46
N HIS A 335 23.28 2.31 -7.69
CA HIS A 335 22.98 3.54 -6.97
C HIS A 335 22.92 4.76 -7.87
N VAL A 336 22.05 5.69 -7.50
CA VAL A 336 21.98 7.04 -8.07
C VAL A 336 22.47 8.05 -7.05
N ARG A 337 23.35 8.95 -7.47
CA ARG A 337 23.81 10.10 -6.69
C ARG A 337 23.15 11.36 -7.21
N ILE A 338 22.59 12.15 -6.29
CA ILE A 338 21.94 13.43 -6.62
C ILE A 338 22.83 14.57 -6.16
N LEU A 339 23.12 15.50 -7.06
CA LEU A 339 23.79 16.76 -6.76
C LEU A 339 22.81 17.91 -6.88
N LEU A 340 22.87 18.85 -5.94
CA LEU A 340 22.21 20.15 -6.01
C LEU A 340 23.31 21.22 -6.04
N ASN A 341 23.31 22.04 -7.08
CA ASN A 341 24.32 23.08 -7.31
C ASN A 341 25.76 22.54 -7.19
N GLY A 342 26.00 21.32 -7.71
CA GLY A 342 27.29 20.63 -7.66
C GLY A 342 27.61 19.92 -6.33
N GLN A 343 26.82 20.11 -5.27
CA GLN A 343 27.01 19.45 -3.97
C GLN A 343 26.16 18.20 -3.85
N ARG A 344 26.71 17.12 -3.30
CA ARG A 344 25.96 15.87 -3.10
C ARG A 344 24.92 16.03 -2.00
N VAL A 345 23.65 15.82 -2.35
CA VAL A 345 22.52 15.83 -1.40
C VAL A 345 21.98 14.43 -1.09
N ALA A 346 22.17 13.47 -2.01
CA ALA A 346 21.70 12.09 -1.80
C ALA A 346 22.52 11.05 -2.54
N ARG A 347 22.45 9.80 -2.05
CA ARG A 347 22.90 8.57 -2.72
C ARG A 347 21.87 7.48 -2.42
N ILE A 348 21.10 7.06 -3.41
CA ILE A 348 19.91 6.23 -3.28
C ILE A 348 20.15 4.89 -3.99
N ALA A 349 19.69 3.79 -3.39
CA ALA A 349 19.70 2.48 -4.03
C ALA A 349 18.66 2.41 -5.14
N ILE A 350 18.96 1.65 -6.18
CA ILE A 350 18.03 1.30 -7.25
C ILE A 350 17.41 -0.05 -6.88
N ASP A 351 16.31 -0.02 -6.15
CA ASP A 351 15.65 -1.21 -5.62
C ASP A 351 14.12 -1.13 -5.65
N GLN A 352 13.53 0.04 -5.92
CA GLN A 352 12.09 0.22 -5.91
C GLN A 352 11.44 -0.35 -7.17
N SER A 353 10.21 -0.83 -7.04
CA SER A 353 9.50 -1.51 -8.13
C SER A 353 8.89 -0.52 -9.14
N ARG A 354 9.12 -0.77 -10.43
CA ARG A 354 8.59 -0.07 -11.61
C ARG A 354 8.08 -1.09 -12.62
N GLN A 355 6.87 -1.57 -12.37
CA GLN A 355 6.21 -2.58 -13.22
C GLN A 355 5.87 -2.05 -14.61
N ASP A 356 5.56 -0.77 -14.70
CA ASP A 356 5.39 -0.03 -15.96
C ASP A 356 6.65 -0.12 -16.84
N VAL A 357 7.84 0.02 -16.23
CA VAL A 357 9.12 -0.08 -16.95
C VAL A 357 9.37 -1.51 -17.39
N LEU A 358 9.11 -2.52 -16.54
CA LEU A 358 9.29 -3.92 -16.93
C LEU A 358 8.31 -4.32 -18.05
N ALA A 359 7.06 -3.84 -18.02
CA ALA A 359 6.08 -4.09 -19.07
C ALA A 359 6.52 -3.47 -20.41
N ALA A 360 7.06 -2.25 -20.39
CA ALA A 360 7.58 -1.59 -21.59
C ALA A 360 8.92 -2.15 -22.08
N LEU A 361 9.75 -2.65 -21.16
CA LEU A 361 11.11 -3.15 -21.42
C LEU A 361 11.34 -4.54 -20.79
N PRO A 362 10.68 -5.60 -21.30
CA PRO A 362 10.74 -6.94 -20.70
C PRO A 362 12.16 -7.51 -20.61
N GLN A 363 13.06 -7.10 -21.52
CA GLN A 363 14.45 -7.54 -21.55
C GLN A 363 15.27 -7.13 -20.32
N LEU A 364 14.78 -6.23 -19.46
CA LEU A 364 15.45 -5.90 -18.19
C LEU A 364 15.35 -7.04 -17.17
N GLY A 365 14.37 -7.94 -17.31
CA GLY A 365 14.19 -9.13 -16.47
C GLY A 365 13.78 -8.86 -15.01
N SER A 366 13.70 -7.60 -14.58
CA SER A 366 13.31 -7.19 -13.24
C SER A 366 12.60 -5.84 -13.25
N ALA A 367 11.61 -5.67 -12.38
CA ALA A 367 10.94 -4.40 -12.12
C ALA A 367 11.67 -3.53 -11.09
N ASN A 368 12.71 -4.03 -10.41
CA ASN A 368 13.39 -3.30 -9.33
C ASN A 368 14.47 -2.37 -9.88
N VAL A 369 14.01 -1.40 -10.68
CA VAL A 369 14.85 -0.45 -11.40
C VAL A 369 14.55 0.99 -10.98
N GLY A 370 13.58 1.20 -10.09
CA GLY A 370 13.14 2.51 -9.62
C GLY A 370 13.98 3.06 -8.47
N TRP A 371 13.99 4.38 -8.35
CA TRP A 371 14.62 5.12 -7.26
C TRP A 371 13.92 6.45 -7.05
N ARG A 372 13.95 6.99 -5.82
CA ARG A 372 13.33 8.29 -5.48
C ARG A 372 14.06 8.98 -4.33
N TYR A 373 14.13 10.31 -4.41
CA TYR A 373 14.57 11.21 -3.34
C TYR A 373 13.69 12.46 -3.29
N ASP A 374 13.02 12.73 -2.17
CA ASP A 374 12.20 13.93 -2.00
C ASP A 374 13.03 15.11 -1.48
N LEU A 375 13.30 16.09 -2.34
CA LEU A 375 14.04 17.30 -2.03
C LEU A 375 13.10 18.36 -1.40
N ASP A 376 13.39 18.76 -0.16
CA ASP A 376 12.70 19.87 0.52
C ASP A 376 13.20 21.23 0.00
N PHE A 377 12.51 21.78 -0.99
CA PHE A 377 12.95 23.00 -1.66
C PHE A 377 12.68 24.28 -0.85
N ARG A 378 11.89 24.18 0.23
CA ARG A 378 11.64 25.32 1.15
C ARG A 378 12.92 25.77 1.86
N LYS A 379 13.92 24.89 1.92
CA LYS A 379 15.24 25.16 2.52
C LYS A 379 16.21 25.83 1.53
N LEU A 380 15.80 26.01 0.28
CA LEU A 380 16.63 26.61 -0.75
C LEU A 380 16.33 28.10 -0.89
N PRO A 381 17.35 28.94 -1.17
CA PRO A 381 17.12 30.31 -1.59
C PRO A 381 16.26 30.38 -2.86
N TYR A 382 15.49 31.44 -3.04
CA TYR A 382 14.79 31.68 -4.30
C TYR A 382 15.79 31.91 -5.44
N GLY A 383 15.57 31.29 -6.60
CA GLY A 383 16.45 31.42 -7.76
C GLY A 383 16.55 30.16 -8.61
N LEU A 384 17.46 30.17 -9.57
CA LEU A 384 17.76 29.05 -10.46
C LEU A 384 18.79 28.12 -9.81
N HIS A 385 18.41 26.86 -9.65
CA HIS A 385 19.25 25.77 -9.15
C HIS A 385 19.52 24.75 -10.24
N ARG A 386 20.65 24.04 -10.12
CA ARG A 386 20.97 22.89 -10.98
C ARG A 386 20.89 21.60 -10.19
N ILE A 387 20.08 20.65 -10.66
CA ILE A 387 20.00 19.29 -10.14
C ILE A 387 20.68 18.36 -11.15
N GLU A 388 21.67 17.60 -10.69
CA GLU A 388 22.35 16.60 -11.51
C GLU A 388 22.11 15.21 -10.93
N VAL A 389 21.77 14.27 -11.80
CA VAL A 389 21.47 12.87 -11.46
C VAL A 389 22.56 12.01 -12.06
N LEU A 390 23.30 11.29 -11.21
CA LEU A 390 24.46 10.50 -11.62
C LEU A 390 24.24 9.02 -11.31
N LEU A 391 24.48 8.14 -12.28
CA LEU A 391 24.49 6.68 -12.10
C LEU A 391 25.87 6.20 -11.68
N GLU A 392 25.93 5.44 -10.59
CA GLU A 392 27.15 4.78 -10.10
C GLU A 392 27.16 3.31 -10.55
N ASP A 393 27.86 3.02 -11.65
CA ASP A 393 27.97 1.68 -12.27
C ASP A 393 29.26 0.91 -11.87
N GLY A 394 29.92 1.39 -10.81
CA GLY A 394 31.18 0.85 -10.30
C GLY A 394 32.44 1.31 -11.05
N ALA A 395 32.34 2.12 -12.10
CA ALA A 395 33.51 2.75 -12.72
C ALA A 395 34.03 3.95 -11.90
N ASN A 396 35.27 4.38 -12.16
CA ASN A 396 35.89 5.52 -11.45
C ASN A 396 35.11 6.84 -11.62
N LYS A 397 34.41 7.04 -12.75
CA LYS A 397 33.59 8.21 -13.03
C LYS A 397 32.13 7.79 -13.23
N PRO A 398 31.17 8.41 -12.53
CA PRO A 398 29.75 8.11 -12.73
C PRO A 398 29.23 8.65 -14.06
N ILE A 399 28.11 8.12 -14.53
CA ILE A 399 27.43 8.57 -15.75
C ILE A 399 26.47 9.70 -15.38
N LEU A 400 26.51 10.83 -16.10
CA LEU A 400 25.51 11.89 -15.97
C LEU A 400 24.22 11.47 -16.70
N LEU A 401 23.19 11.09 -15.95
CA LEU A 401 21.88 10.73 -16.50
C LEU A 401 21.08 11.97 -16.91
N ALA A 402 21.12 13.01 -16.07
CA ALA A 402 20.39 14.24 -16.30
C ALA A 402 21.07 15.43 -15.62
N SER A 403 20.98 16.59 -16.26
CA SER A 403 21.17 17.91 -15.66
C SER A 403 19.87 18.69 -15.86
N ARG A 404 19.33 19.23 -14.78
CA ARG A 404 18.03 19.93 -14.75
C ARG A 404 18.21 21.29 -14.10
N GLN A 405 17.82 22.35 -14.81
CA GLN A 405 17.69 23.68 -14.24
C GLN A 405 16.27 23.85 -13.71
N VAL A 406 16.14 24.21 -12.44
CA VAL A 406 14.85 24.41 -11.78
C VAL A 406 14.82 25.77 -11.11
N ALA A 407 13.67 26.43 -11.14
CA ALA A 407 13.45 27.72 -10.49
C ALA A 407 12.66 27.55 -9.19
N ILE A 408 13.26 27.93 -8.07
CA ILE A 408 12.54 28.09 -6.80
C ILE A 408 12.01 29.52 -6.75
N MET A 409 10.70 29.66 -6.89
CA MET A 409 10.07 30.96 -7.11
C MET A 409 9.68 31.63 -5.79
N ASP A 410 9.89 32.94 -5.73
CA ASP A 410 9.34 33.77 -4.65
C ASP A 410 7.83 34.00 -4.85
N ARG A 411 7.21 34.67 -3.88
CA ARG A 411 5.75 34.93 -3.91
C ARG A 411 5.35 35.97 -4.94
N GLN A 412 6.28 36.85 -5.30
CA GLN A 412 6.11 37.92 -6.29
C GLN A 412 6.31 37.42 -7.72
N GLN A 413 6.75 36.17 -7.88
CA GLN A 413 7.14 35.57 -9.15
C GLN A 413 8.23 36.38 -9.87
N SER A 414 9.15 36.96 -9.10
CA SER A 414 10.28 37.71 -9.65
C SER A 414 11.13 36.83 -10.55
N THR A 415 11.81 37.42 -11.54
CA THR A 415 12.75 36.70 -12.40
C THR A 415 13.81 35.98 -11.54
N PRO A 416 13.89 34.63 -11.59
CA PRO A 416 14.80 33.87 -10.74
C PRO A 416 16.25 34.11 -11.16
N LYS A 417 17.13 34.37 -10.18
CA LYS A 417 18.56 34.59 -10.42
C LYS A 417 19.36 33.29 -10.23
N PRO A 418 20.45 33.08 -10.98
CA PRO A 418 21.35 31.94 -10.77
C PRO A 418 21.87 31.86 -9.33
N GLN A 419 21.78 30.68 -8.73
CA GLN A 419 22.38 30.39 -7.43
C GLN A 419 23.83 29.90 -7.58
N PRO A 420 24.71 30.13 -6.59
CA PRO A 420 26.09 29.66 -6.63
C PRO A 420 26.20 28.15 -6.88
N GLN A 421 27.14 27.76 -7.74
CA GLN A 421 27.40 26.36 -8.08
C GLN A 421 28.82 25.96 -7.66
N ALA A 422 28.94 24.82 -6.97
CA ALA A 422 30.21 24.18 -6.70
C ALA A 422 30.66 23.33 -7.89
N GLN A 423 31.96 23.06 -7.99
CA GLN A 423 32.48 22.11 -8.96
C GLN A 423 32.06 20.69 -8.56
N GLY A 424 31.29 20.03 -9.42
CA GLY A 424 30.90 18.64 -9.27
C GLY A 424 32.04 17.66 -9.58
N PRO A 425 31.86 16.35 -9.27
CA PRO A 425 32.80 15.32 -9.68
C PRO A 425 32.86 15.22 -11.22
N ALA A 426 33.98 14.77 -11.76
CA ALA A 426 34.07 14.46 -13.18
C ALA A 426 33.11 13.32 -13.55
N THR A 427 32.34 13.50 -14.62
CA THR A 427 31.33 12.54 -15.10
C THR A 427 31.70 11.98 -16.48
N ARG A 428 31.00 10.92 -16.87
CA ARG A 428 30.93 10.44 -18.26
C ARG A 428 29.58 10.82 -18.85
N PRO A 429 29.49 11.04 -20.17
CA PRO A 429 28.21 11.24 -20.84
C PRO A 429 27.38 9.96 -20.79
N LEU A 430 26.06 10.12 -20.94
CA LEU A 430 25.14 9.00 -21.17
C LEU A 430 25.51 8.29 -22.48
N ASP A 431 25.71 6.99 -22.42
CA ASP A 431 25.99 6.15 -23.59
C ASP A 431 24.76 5.34 -24.02
N ALA A 432 24.77 4.85 -25.26
CA ALA A 432 23.65 4.11 -25.85
C ALA A 432 23.34 2.76 -25.15
N GLY A 433 24.29 2.22 -24.37
CA GLY A 433 24.10 1.00 -23.60
C GLY A 433 23.37 1.24 -22.27
N THR A 434 23.36 2.49 -21.79
CA THR A 434 22.73 2.84 -20.52
C THR A 434 21.21 2.89 -20.68
N ARG A 435 20.51 2.04 -19.91
CA ARG A 435 19.04 1.99 -19.88
C ARG A 435 18.57 2.69 -18.61
N ALA A 436 18.18 3.96 -18.73
CA ALA A 436 17.72 4.77 -17.60
C ALA A 436 16.84 5.93 -18.07
N HIS A 437 16.06 6.49 -17.15
CA HIS A 437 15.29 7.72 -17.34
C HIS A 437 15.15 8.48 -16.01
N VAL A 438 15.09 9.81 -16.08
CA VAL A 438 14.78 10.69 -14.94
C VAL A 438 13.42 11.30 -15.20
N ASP A 439 12.43 10.92 -14.38
CA ASP A 439 11.02 11.28 -14.58
C ASP A 439 10.75 12.71 -14.09
N VAL A 440 11.20 13.03 -12.88
CA VAL A 440 11.03 14.34 -12.23
C VAL A 440 12.37 14.73 -11.58
N PRO A 441 12.78 16.00 -11.62
CA PRO A 441 12.10 17.14 -12.25
C PRO A 441 12.30 17.20 -13.77
N ALA A 442 11.31 17.76 -14.47
CA ALA A 442 11.49 18.21 -15.85
C ALA A 442 12.48 19.38 -15.91
N ASP A 443 13.20 19.52 -17.01
CA ASP A 443 14.12 20.64 -17.19
C ASP A 443 13.36 21.96 -17.36
N LEU A 444 13.94 23.05 -16.90
CA LEU A 444 13.34 24.40 -16.93
C LEU A 444 11.99 24.50 -16.20
N SER A 445 11.80 23.73 -15.13
CA SER A 445 10.59 23.75 -14.31
C SER A 445 10.66 24.81 -13.20
N SER A 446 9.51 25.36 -12.82
CA SER A 446 9.37 26.31 -11.71
C SER A 446 8.57 25.69 -10.55
N TYR A 447 8.90 26.07 -9.32
CA TYR A 447 8.31 25.53 -8.10
C TYR A 447 7.87 26.66 -7.17
N PHE A 448 6.61 26.63 -6.73
CA PHE A 448 5.99 27.65 -5.89
C PHE A 448 5.56 27.01 -4.58
N TYR A 449 6.05 27.50 -3.45
CA TYR A 449 5.64 26.96 -2.15
C TYR A 449 4.39 27.67 -1.64
N ASN A 450 3.32 26.92 -1.38
CA ASN A 450 2.14 27.43 -0.70
C ASN A 450 2.07 26.89 0.74
N PRO A 451 2.26 27.74 1.78
CA PRO A 451 2.19 27.30 3.17
C PRO A 451 0.81 26.79 3.62
N LEU A 452 -0.27 27.05 2.87
CA LEU A 452 -1.59 26.47 3.14
C LEU A 452 -1.71 25.01 2.67
N VAL A 453 -0.95 24.58 1.66
CA VAL A 453 -1.07 23.23 1.07
C VAL A 453 -0.68 22.11 2.06
N PRO A 454 0.40 22.22 2.85
CA PRO A 454 0.68 21.22 3.89
C PRO A 454 -0.45 21.07 4.90
N LEU A 455 -1.10 22.17 5.30
CA LEU A 455 -2.26 22.14 6.21
C LEU A 455 -3.46 21.47 5.56
N TRP A 456 -3.67 21.70 4.26
CA TRP A 456 -4.72 21.04 3.48
C TRP A 456 -4.49 19.53 3.38
N HIS A 457 -3.26 19.09 3.07
CA HIS A 457 -2.91 17.67 3.01
C HIS A 457 -3.03 16.99 4.37
N GLU A 458 -2.61 17.67 5.45
CA GLU A 458 -2.76 17.16 6.82
C GLU A 458 -4.23 16.96 7.17
N PHE A 459 -5.08 17.95 6.88
CA PHE A 459 -6.52 17.85 7.08
C PHE A 459 -7.15 16.69 6.29
N ARG A 460 -6.81 16.54 5.01
CA ARG A 460 -7.28 15.41 4.19
C ARG A 460 -6.87 14.06 4.77
N GLY A 461 -5.63 13.94 5.25
CA GLY A 461 -5.18 12.74 5.95
C GLY A 461 -5.96 12.48 7.23
N GLN A 462 -6.33 13.53 7.96
CA GLN A 462 -7.17 13.41 9.15
C GLN A 462 -8.59 12.94 8.81
N GLN A 463 -9.17 13.33 7.67
CA GLN A 463 -10.48 12.82 7.24
C GLN A 463 -10.50 11.30 7.08
N VAL A 464 -9.42 10.70 6.55
CA VAL A 464 -9.27 9.25 6.46
C VAL A 464 -9.27 8.61 7.86
N VAL A 465 -8.50 9.19 8.79
CA VAL A 465 -8.42 8.71 10.18
C VAL A 465 -9.78 8.82 10.89
N ASP A 466 -10.43 9.98 10.80
CA ASP A 466 -11.71 10.25 11.45
C ASP A 466 -12.79 9.29 10.96
N TYR A 467 -12.83 9.00 9.66
CA TYR A 467 -13.75 8.02 9.10
C TYR A 467 -13.50 6.62 9.63
N LEU A 468 -12.24 6.16 9.64
CA LEU A 468 -11.87 4.84 10.17
C LEU A 468 -12.28 4.70 11.64
N LEU A 469 -12.04 5.73 12.46
CA LEU A 469 -12.40 5.72 13.87
C LEU A 469 -13.90 5.80 14.09
N LYS A 470 -14.63 6.61 13.31
CA LYS A 470 -16.10 6.68 13.37
C LYS A 470 -16.72 5.33 12.97
N PHE A 471 -16.28 4.76 11.85
CA PHE A 471 -16.76 3.46 11.39
C PHE A 471 -16.46 2.37 12.42
N ASN A 472 -15.23 2.28 12.91
CA ASN A 472 -14.85 1.32 13.95
C ASN A 472 -15.66 1.51 15.25
N GLY A 473 -15.84 2.75 15.71
CA GLY A 473 -16.56 3.06 16.94
C GLY A 473 -18.06 2.77 16.88
N ALA A 474 -18.65 2.86 15.68
CA ALA A 474 -20.06 2.54 15.43
C ALA A 474 -20.34 1.04 15.54
N LEU A 475 -19.37 0.18 15.22
CA LEU A 475 -19.54 -1.27 15.26
C LEU A 475 -19.37 -1.83 16.67
N LYS A 476 -20.34 -2.62 17.13
CA LYS A 476 -20.30 -3.37 18.39
C LYS A 476 -20.29 -4.86 18.10
N SER A 477 -19.45 -5.62 18.79
CA SER A 477 -19.43 -7.07 18.61
C SER A 477 -19.04 -7.80 19.88
N CYS A 478 -19.60 -8.99 20.08
CA CYS A 478 -19.11 -9.96 21.07
C CYS A 478 -17.64 -10.36 20.84
N LEU A 479 -17.10 -10.10 19.65
CA LEU A 479 -15.73 -10.42 19.26
C LEU A 479 -14.70 -9.40 19.77
N ASP A 480 -15.14 -8.20 20.20
CA ASP A 480 -14.26 -7.05 20.47
C ASP A 480 -13.21 -7.31 21.57
N ALA A 481 -13.50 -8.24 22.48
CA ALA A 481 -12.58 -8.61 23.56
C ALA A 481 -11.42 -9.52 23.10
N THR A 482 -11.59 -10.26 21.99
CA THR A 482 -10.69 -11.36 21.62
C THR A 482 -10.19 -11.30 20.18
N VAL A 483 -10.88 -10.59 19.30
CA VAL A 483 -10.58 -10.52 17.87
C VAL A 483 -10.15 -9.09 17.50
N PRO A 484 -8.90 -8.89 17.05
CA PRO A 484 -8.44 -7.57 16.62
C PRO A 484 -9.13 -7.15 15.32
N ARG A 485 -9.44 -5.86 15.23
CA ARG A 485 -9.86 -5.20 13.99
C ARG A 485 -8.65 -4.54 13.33
N PHE A 486 -8.61 -4.52 12.00
CA PHE A 486 -7.52 -3.95 11.22
C PHE A 486 -8.05 -2.96 10.16
N THR A 487 -7.26 -1.94 9.88
CA THR A 487 -7.41 -1.14 8.66
C THR A 487 -7.10 -2.01 7.43
N HIS A 488 -7.29 -1.45 6.25
CA HIS A 488 -6.80 -2.00 4.98
C HIS A 488 -6.31 -0.79 4.19
N GLN A 489 -4.99 -0.63 4.05
CA GLN A 489 -4.42 0.61 3.53
C GLN A 489 -3.32 0.34 2.50
N ILE A 490 -3.36 1.09 1.41
CA ILE A 490 -2.28 1.15 0.42
C ILE A 490 -1.12 2.02 0.94
N ILE A 491 0.09 1.78 0.43
CA ILE A 491 1.32 2.54 0.75
C ILE A 491 1.92 3.21 -0.50
N PRO A 492 1.27 4.23 -1.09
CA PRO A 492 1.67 4.83 -2.37
C PRO A 492 3.09 5.39 -2.40
N PHE A 493 3.65 5.82 -1.26
CA PHE A 493 5.00 6.38 -1.18
C PHE A 493 6.12 5.37 -1.48
N THR A 494 5.83 4.07 -1.56
CA THR A 494 6.81 3.07 -2.00
C THR A 494 6.85 2.89 -3.52
N ASN A 495 5.94 3.53 -4.26
CA ASN A 495 6.01 3.60 -5.71
C ASN A 495 6.68 4.93 -6.13
N PRO A 496 7.89 4.88 -6.74
CA PRO A 496 8.63 6.10 -7.09
C PRO A 496 7.91 7.00 -8.10
N GLY A 497 6.98 6.46 -8.90
CA GLY A 497 6.22 7.20 -9.91
C GLY A 497 4.93 7.85 -9.39
N TRP A 498 4.52 7.57 -8.14
CA TRP A 498 3.24 8.04 -7.61
C TRP A 498 3.37 9.31 -6.76
N ASP A 499 2.42 10.21 -6.93
CA ASP A 499 2.17 11.33 -6.05
C ASP A 499 1.30 10.87 -4.86
N HIS A 500 1.98 10.39 -3.83
CA HIS A 500 1.34 9.88 -2.62
C HIS A 500 0.43 10.91 -1.93
N THR A 501 0.66 12.21 -2.14
CA THR A 501 -0.17 13.27 -1.52
C THR A 501 -1.60 13.28 -2.05
N LYS A 502 -1.85 12.74 -3.26
CA LYS A 502 -3.19 12.62 -3.83
C LYS A 502 -4.07 11.65 -3.03
N PHE A 503 -3.48 10.62 -2.44
CA PHE A 503 -4.16 9.60 -1.64
C PHE A 503 -4.47 10.08 -0.21
N ALA A 504 -3.55 10.88 0.37
CA ALA A 504 -3.63 11.40 1.74
C ALA A 504 -3.87 10.30 2.80
N ILE A 505 -3.02 9.28 2.81
CA ILE A 505 -3.17 8.07 3.64
C ILE A 505 -2.21 8.01 4.84
N GLU A 506 -1.19 8.85 4.87
CA GLU A 506 -0.03 8.62 5.76
C GLU A 506 -0.40 8.71 7.23
N ALA A 507 -1.44 9.47 7.56
CA ALA A 507 -1.98 9.56 8.91
C ALA A 507 -2.64 8.25 9.37
N SER A 508 -3.34 7.52 8.49
CA SER A 508 -4.04 6.27 8.82
C SER A 508 -3.06 5.11 9.11
N LEU A 509 -1.85 5.21 8.58
CA LEU A 509 -0.78 4.24 8.81
C LEU A 509 -0.12 4.36 10.19
N LYS A 510 -0.36 5.46 10.93
CA LYS A 510 0.11 5.65 12.32
C LYS A 510 -0.81 4.96 13.32
N LYS A 511 -0.34 4.75 14.55
CA LYS A 511 -1.11 4.05 15.60
C LYS A 511 -2.48 4.70 15.81
N LEU A 512 -3.54 3.90 15.62
CA LEU A 512 -4.93 4.31 15.80
C LEU A 512 -5.52 3.64 17.05
N PRO A 513 -6.38 4.32 17.82
CA PRO A 513 -7.09 3.71 18.94
C PRO A 513 -8.03 2.59 18.49
N GLY A 514 -7.96 1.43 19.14
CA GLY A 514 -8.92 0.33 18.93
C GLY A 514 -8.89 -0.33 17.54
N VAL A 515 -7.89 -0.04 16.70
CA VAL A 515 -7.73 -0.68 15.38
C VAL A 515 -6.24 -0.89 15.04
N GLY A 516 -5.91 -2.12 14.66
CA GLY A 516 -4.59 -2.53 14.18
C GLY A 516 -4.31 -2.03 12.76
N MET A 517 -3.03 -2.03 12.37
CA MET A 517 -2.67 -1.70 10.99
C MET A 517 -2.90 -2.92 10.10
N GLY A 518 -3.74 -2.81 9.09
CA GLY A 518 -3.70 -3.69 7.94
C GLY A 518 -3.26 -2.93 6.69
N VAL A 519 -2.38 -3.56 5.91
CA VAL A 519 -1.67 -2.92 4.79
C VAL A 519 -1.65 -3.83 3.55
N SER A 520 -1.82 -3.22 2.39
CA SER A 520 -1.62 -3.84 1.08
C SER A 520 -0.19 -3.60 0.61
N LEU A 521 0.52 -4.66 0.24
CA LEU A 521 1.91 -4.63 -0.20
C LEU A 521 2.02 -5.10 -1.65
N TYR A 522 2.53 -4.22 -2.52
CA TYR A 522 2.68 -4.45 -3.95
C TYR A 522 4.13 -4.26 -4.38
N GLY A 523 4.72 -5.24 -5.06
CA GLY A 523 6.11 -5.17 -5.54
C GLY A 523 7.14 -5.31 -4.43
N GLU A 524 8.23 -4.53 -4.51
CA GLU A 524 9.35 -4.59 -3.56
C GLU A 524 8.95 -4.50 -2.07
N PRO A 525 7.97 -3.70 -1.63
CA PRO A 525 7.49 -3.70 -0.25
C PRO A 525 7.13 -5.06 0.36
N THR A 526 6.82 -6.06 -0.47
CA THR A 526 6.51 -7.43 -0.01
C THR A 526 7.75 -8.25 0.36
N TYR A 527 8.90 -8.03 -0.27
CA TYR A 527 10.09 -8.91 -0.11
C TYR A 527 11.38 -8.15 0.19
N GLY A 528 11.42 -6.85 -0.06
CA GLY A 528 12.56 -5.99 0.14
C GLY A 528 12.55 -5.28 1.50
N THR A 529 13.21 -4.13 1.57
CA THR A 529 13.49 -3.43 2.82
C THR A 529 12.68 -2.15 3.00
N SER A 530 12.08 -1.58 1.95
CA SER A 530 11.39 -0.28 2.04
C SER A 530 10.31 -0.24 3.13
N PHE A 531 9.40 -1.21 3.10
CA PHE A 531 8.35 -1.36 4.10
C PHE A 531 8.90 -1.72 5.48
N SER A 532 9.87 -2.64 5.54
CA SER A 532 10.53 -3.04 6.79
C SER A 532 11.19 -1.84 7.51
N ASP A 533 11.88 -0.99 6.77
CA ASP A 533 12.56 0.20 7.29
C ASP A 533 11.58 1.29 7.67
N TRP A 534 10.51 1.45 6.90
CA TRP A 534 9.42 2.34 7.25
C TRP A 534 8.72 1.88 8.53
N LEU A 535 8.38 0.60 8.66
CA LEU A 535 7.70 0.02 9.81
C LEU A 535 8.51 0.22 11.10
N ARG A 536 9.82 -0.10 11.06
CA ARG A 536 10.73 0.07 12.21
C ARG A 536 10.81 1.53 12.69
N ARG A 537 10.81 2.49 11.76
CA ARG A 537 10.95 3.92 12.08
C ARG A 537 9.64 4.55 12.55
N ASN A 538 8.52 4.14 11.98
CA ASN A 538 7.25 4.86 12.14
C ASN A 538 6.25 4.16 13.05
N ARG A 539 6.26 2.82 13.10
CA ARG A 539 5.24 2.06 13.83
C ARG A 539 5.70 0.63 14.17
N PRO A 540 6.56 0.43 15.17
CA PRO A 540 6.79 -0.91 15.69
C PRO A 540 5.51 -1.47 16.31
N GLY A 541 5.11 -2.68 15.93
CA GLY A 541 3.97 -3.38 16.51
C GLY A 541 3.29 -4.38 15.57
N PRO A 542 2.27 -5.10 16.05
CA PRO A 542 1.53 -6.06 15.24
C PRO A 542 0.80 -5.41 14.08
N TYR A 543 0.73 -6.11 12.95
CA TYR A 543 0.01 -5.68 11.75
C TYR A 543 -0.54 -6.86 10.97
N GLY A 544 -1.49 -6.60 10.08
CA GLY A 544 -1.98 -7.56 9.08
C GLY A 544 -1.49 -7.18 7.69
N ILE A 545 -1.13 -8.15 6.87
CA ILE A 545 -0.93 -7.93 5.43
C ILE A 545 -2.26 -8.31 4.77
N THR A 546 -3.06 -7.30 4.42
CA THR A 546 -4.40 -7.48 3.84
C THR A 546 -4.32 -7.92 2.39
N GLU A 547 -3.26 -7.51 1.68
CA GLU A 547 -2.96 -7.93 0.32
C GLU A 547 -1.44 -8.08 0.15
N PHE A 548 -1.01 -9.23 -0.39
CA PHE A 548 0.38 -9.60 -0.62
C PHE A 548 0.58 -9.92 -2.09
N HIS A 549 1.17 -8.98 -2.83
CA HIS A 549 1.38 -9.10 -4.28
C HIS A 549 2.84 -8.78 -4.63
N PRO A 550 3.74 -9.79 -4.67
CA PRO A 550 5.14 -9.57 -5.02
C PRO A 550 5.38 -9.01 -6.42
N LEU A 551 4.44 -9.24 -7.33
CA LEU A 551 4.50 -8.83 -8.73
C LEU A 551 5.80 -9.31 -9.44
N LYS A 552 6.33 -10.44 -9.00
CA LYS A 552 7.43 -11.19 -9.61
C LYS A 552 7.45 -12.61 -9.06
N THR A 553 8.11 -13.51 -9.78
CA THR A 553 8.43 -14.85 -9.27
C THR A 553 9.39 -14.77 -8.07
N LEU A 554 9.12 -15.57 -7.04
CA LEU A 554 10.02 -15.84 -5.92
C LEU A 554 10.24 -17.34 -5.82
N ALA A 555 11.49 -17.78 -5.65
CA ALA A 555 11.76 -19.20 -5.39
C ALA A 555 11.16 -19.60 -4.02
N PRO A 556 10.75 -20.87 -3.80
CA PRO A 556 10.14 -21.29 -2.54
C PRO A 556 10.96 -20.93 -1.29
N ALA A 557 12.29 -21.07 -1.35
CA ALA A 557 13.18 -20.71 -0.24
C ALA A 557 13.18 -19.19 0.06
N GLU A 558 13.10 -18.37 -0.98
CA GLU A 558 13.02 -16.91 -0.86
C GLU A 558 11.66 -16.50 -0.29
N LEU A 559 10.57 -17.05 -0.83
CA LEU A 559 9.21 -16.79 -0.33
C LEU A 559 9.05 -17.21 1.14
N GLY A 560 9.60 -18.36 1.53
CA GLY A 560 9.63 -18.79 2.93
C GLY A 560 10.43 -17.85 3.83
N LYS A 561 11.53 -17.26 3.33
CA LYS A 561 12.27 -16.21 4.05
C LYS A 561 11.46 -14.93 4.18
N VAL A 562 10.70 -14.54 3.16
CA VAL A 562 9.79 -13.39 3.19
C VAL A 562 8.73 -13.58 4.27
N PHE A 563 8.02 -14.72 4.27
CA PHE A 563 6.99 -15.02 5.27
C PHE A 563 7.53 -14.99 6.70
N ARG A 564 8.71 -15.60 6.95
CA ARG A 564 9.37 -15.55 8.26
C ARG A 564 9.84 -14.15 8.64
N THR A 565 10.18 -13.30 7.67
CA THR A 565 10.60 -11.93 7.95
C THR A 565 9.41 -11.11 8.42
N HIS A 566 8.28 -11.18 7.73
CA HIS A 566 7.05 -10.54 8.18
C HIS A 566 6.54 -11.08 9.53
N ALA A 567 6.55 -12.41 9.72
CA ALA A 567 6.18 -13.00 11.02
C ALA A 567 7.06 -12.48 12.17
N ARG A 568 8.39 -12.39 11.98
CA ARG A 568 9.32 -11.83 12.97
C ARG A 568 9.14 -10.33 13.20
N GLN A 569 8.60 -9.61 12.22
CA GLN A 569 8.30 -8.18 12.30
C GLN A 569 6.94 -7.89 12.94
N GLY A 570 6.14 -8.93 13.24
CA GLY A 570 4.84 -8.80 13.91
C GLY A 570 3.63 -8.95 13.01
N ALA A 571 3.78 -9.44 11.77
CA ALA A 571 2.63 -9.78 10.94
C ALA A 571 1.80 -10.89 11.62
N GLN A 572 0.52 -10.64 11.85
CA GLN A 572 -0.42 -11.58 12.45
C GLN A 572 -1.09 -12.46 11.39
N PHE A 573 -1.30 -11.91 10.20
CA PHE A 573 -1.76 -12.66 9.04
C PHE A 573 -1.18 -12.07 7.74
N LEU A 574 -1.21 -12.89 6.69
CA LEU A 574 -0.87 -12.53 5.33
C LEU A 574 -1.93 -13.08 4.38
N SER A 575 -2.59 -12.18 3.65
CA SER A 575 -3.63 -12.48 2.68
C SER A 575 -3.16 -12.14 1.27
N PHE A 576 -3.52 -12.98 0.30
CA PHE A 576 -3.29 -12.80 -1.14
C PHE A 576 -4.49 -13.37 -1.90
N PHE A 577 -4.71 -12.90 -3.13
CA PHE A 577 -5.84 -13.38 -3.93
C PHE A 577 -5.58 -14.80 -4.45
N MET A 578 -6.62 -15.63 -4.46
CA MET A 578 -6.60 -16.98 -5.02
C MET A 578 -7.93 -17.26 -5.72
N GLU A 579 -7.90 -18.02 -6.82
CA GLU A 579 -9.12 -18.37 -7.53
C GLU A 579 -9.86 -19.54 -6.86
N PRO A 580 -11.20 -19.48 -6.73
CA PRO A 580 -11.99 -20.57 -6.16
C PRO A 580 -11.99 -21.83 -7.06
N ARG A 581 -11.77 -23.01 -6.47
CA ARG A 581 -11.71 -24.28 -7.20
C ARG A 581 -12.66 -25.33 -6.62
N TRP A 582 -13.34 -26.06 -7.51
CA TRP A 582 -14.22 -27.18 -7.20
C TRP A 582 -13.80 -28.39 -8.03
N ASN A 583 -13.59 -29.54 -7.39
CA ASN A 583 -13.07 -30.77 -8.02
C ASN A 583 -11.78 -30.52 -8.83
N GLY A 584 -10.93 -29.60 -8.35
CA GLY A 584 -9.67 -29.24 -9.02
C GLY A 584 -9.82 -28.27 -10.20
N HIS A 585 -11.05 -27.88 -10.58
CA HIS A 585 -11.32 -26.93 -11.66
C HIS A 585 -11.64 -25.54 -11.13
N ARG A 586 -11.16 -24.48 -11.81
CA ARG A 586 -11.51 -23.10 -11.48
C ARG A 586 -13.00 -22.85 -11.71
N THR A 587 -13.64 -22.17 -10.77
CA THR A 587 -15.09 -21.86 -10.81
C THR A 587 -15.37 -20.41 -11.23
N SER A 588 -14.38 -19.52 -11.10
CA SER A 588 -14.47 -18.14 -11.57
C SER A 588 -14.37 -18.06 -13.11
N ARG A 589 -15.16 -17.13 -13.67
CA ARG A 589 -15.23 -16.90 -15.12
C ARG A 589 -13.99 -16.19 -15.66
N HIS A 590 -13.42 -15.30 -14.86
CA HIS A 590 -12.24 -14.51 -15.19
C HIS A 590 -11.20 -14.70 -14.10
N ILE A 591 -9.94 -14.80 -14.51
CA ILE A 591 -8.80 -14.84 -13.58
C ILE A 591 -8.55 -13.42 -13.11
N ASN A 592 -8.51 -13.19 -11.80
CA ASN A 592 -8.02 -11.95 -11.22
C ASN A 592 -6.52 -11.83 -11.52
N LEU A 593 -6.11 -10.70 -12.10
CA LEU A 593 -4.73 -10.42 -12.53
C LEU A 593 -3.68 -10.72 -11.45
N PHE A 594 -4.01 -10.47 -10.18
CA PHE A 594 -3.11 -10.61 -9.04
C PHE A 594 -3.32 -11.90 -8.23
N SER A 595 -4.22 -12.79 -8.67
CA SER A 595 -4.45 -14.07 -7.99
C SER A 595 -3.28 -15.03 -8.17
N LEU A 596 -2.88 -15.68 -7.09
CA LEU A 596 -1.98 -16.82 -7.13
C LEU A 596 -2.81 -18.04 -7.51
N ASP A 597 -2.71 -18.47 -8.77
CA ASP A 597 -3.43 -19.64 -9.29
C ASP A 597 -2.54 -20.37 -10.32
N PRO A 598 -2.61 -21.72 -10.40
CA PRO A 598 -1.83 -22.49 -11.37
C PRO A 598 -2.01 -22.08 -12.85
N GLU A 599 -3.16 -21.51 -13.20
CA GLU A 599 -3.46 -21.07 -14.56
C GLU A 599 -3.09 -19.60 -14.80
N ASN A 600 -2.74 -18.84 -13.77
CA ASN A 600 -2.37 -17.43 -13.88
C ASN A 600 -0.86 -17.24 -14.07
N LYS A 601 -0.42 -16.89 -15.27
CA LYS A 601 1.00 -16.60 -15.56
C LYS A 601 1.39 -15.14 -15.30
N ALA A 602 0.45 -14.25 -15.06
CA ALA A 602 0.73 -12.83 -14.85
C ALA A 602 1.64 -12.66 -13.63
N TYR A 603 2.72 -11.90 -13.80
CA TYR A 603 3.70 -11.62 -12.74
C TYR A 603 4.29 -12.85 -12.02
N GLY A 604 4.28 -14.02 -12.65
CA GLY A 604 4.76 -15.27 -12.06
C GLY A 604 3.82 -15.89 -11.01
N SER A 605 2.53 -15.59 -11.10
CA SER A 605 1.53 -16.03 -10.11
C SER A 605 1.42 -17.56 -9.97
N ASP A 606 1.56 -18.32 -11.06
CA ASP A 606 1.64 -19.78 -11.06
C ASP A 606 2.81 -20.30 -10.22
N LYS A 607 3.98 -19.66 -10.35
CA LYS A 607 5.18 -20.01 -9.58
C LYS A 607 5.05 -19.60 -8.12
N LEU A 608 4.42 -18.47 -7.84
CA LEU A 608 4.13 -18.05 -6.48
C LEU A 608 3.13 -18.99 -5.78
N TYR A 609 2.09 -19.45 -6.47
CA TYR A 609 1.16 -20.47 -5.96
C TYR A 609 1.91 -21.75 -5.55
N GLU A 610 2.78 -22.25 -6.43
CA GLU A 610 3.64 -23.41 -6.15
C GLU A 610 4.61 -23.16 -4.99
N GLY A 611 5.18 -21.96 -4.92
CA GLY A 611 6.01 -21.52 -3.81
C GLY A 611 5.26 -21.54 -2.48
N VAL A 612 4.04 -21.01 -2.43
CA VAL A 612 3.21 -21.04 -1.21
C VAL A 612 2.92 -22.47 -0.79
N ARG A 613 2.51 -23.33 -1.74
CA ARG A 613 2.27 -24.76 -1.48
C ARG A 613 3.50 -25.44 -0.87
N ALA A 614 4.68 -25.21 -1.45
CA ALA A 614 5.93 -25.76 -0.94
C ALA A 614 6.30 -25.23 0.47
N VAL A 615 6.13 -23.93 0.71
CA VAL A 615 6.39 -23.30 2.02
C VAL A 615 5.46 -23.83 3.11
N LEU A 616 4.20 -24.13 2.76
CA LEU A 616 3.24 -24.72 3.69
C LEU A 616 3.53 -26.20 3.96
N ALA A 617 3.97 -26.96 2.96
CA ALA A 617 4.22 -28.40 3.05
C ALA A 617 5.52 -28.78 3.78
N ASP A 618 6.61 -28.02 3.66
CA ASP A 618 7.91 -28.35 4.27
C ASP A 618 8.68 -27.13 4.84
N PRO A 619 9.03 -27.12 6.14
CA PRO A 619 9.93 -26.10 6.70
C PRO A 619 11.35 -26.11 6.12
N LYS A 620 11.85 -27.24 5.59
CA LYS A 620 13.21 -27.37 5.02
C LYS A 620 13.32 -26.91 3.58
N ALA A 621 12.29 -27.03 2.74
CA ALA A 621 12.20 -26.32 1.45
C ALA A 621 12.36 -24.78 1.61
N ALA A 622 12.09 -24.27 2.82
CA ALA A 622 12.27 -22.89 3.20
C ALA A 622 13.63 -22.59 3.89
N ALA A 623 14.48 -23.58 4.14
CA ALA A 623 15.83 -23.44 4.67
C ALA A 623 16.83 -23.95 3.63
N GLY A 624 17.44 -23.02 2.88
CA GLY A 624 18.57 -23.36 2.02
C GLY A 624 19.63 -24.14 2.81
N LEU A 625 20.18 -25.16 2.15
CA LEU A 625 21.40 -25.85 2.51
C LEU A 625 22.48 -24.88 3.03
N PRO A 626 23.40 -25.32 3.93
CA PRO A 626 24.53 -24.50 4.32
C PRO A 626 25.30 -24.07 3.06
N LEU A 627 25.73 -22.80 3.06
CA LEU A 627 26.60 -22.20 2.06
C LEU A 627 27.71 -23.18 1.69
N LEU A 628 27.63 -23.78 0.50
CA LEU A 628 28.78 -24.45 -0.08
C LEU A 628 29.86 -23.39 -0.35
N PRO A 629 31.16 -23.71 -0.12
CA PRO A 629 32.24 -22.78 -0.39
C PRO A 629 32.24 -22.39 -1.87
N ALA A 630 32.64 -21.14 -2.15
CA ALA A 630 32.73 -20.61 -3.50
C ALA A 630 33.45 -21.59 -4.46
N PRO A 631 32.96 -21.76 -5.70
CA PRO A 631 33.67 -22.54 -6.69
C PRO A 631 35.02 -21.87 -6.98
N ALA A 632 36.09 -22.66 -6.91
CA ALA A 632 37.42 -22.24 -7.33
C ALA A 632 37.39 -21.72 -8.78
N PRO A 633 38.22 -20.72 -9.12
CA PRO A 633 38.22 -20.12 -10.45
C PRO A 633 38.57 -21.16 -11.51
N ALA A 634 37.71 -21.32 -12.52
CA ALA A 634 38.00 -22.14 -13.69
C ALA A 634 39.05 -21.45 -14.58
N PRO A 635 39.97 -22.21 -15.20
CA PRO A 635 41.13 -21.68 -15.91
C PRO A 635 40.75 -20.98 -17.22
N ALA A 636 41.60 -20.03 -17.62
CA ALA A 636 41.47 -19.20 -18.80
C ALA A 636 41.37 -20.04 -20.09
N ALA A 637 40.26 -19.90 -20.82
CA ALA A 637 40.09 -20.46 -22.16
C ALA A 637 40.28 -19.38 -23.23
N VAL A 638 41.46 -19.45 -23.85
CA VAL A 638 41.84 -19.18 -25.25
C VAL A 638 40.82 -18.44 -26.15
N ARG A 639 41.28 -17.29 -26.67
CA ARG A 639 40.67 -16.49 -27.75
C ARG A 639 40.59 -17.28 -29.06
N ARG A 640 39.47 -17.18 -29.79
CA ARG A 640 39.40 -17.32 -31.25
C ARG A 640 38.40 -16.33 -31.87
N PRO A 641 38.58 -15.95 -33.16
CA PRO A 641 38.28 -14.60 -33.65
C PRO A 641 36.91 -14.43 -34.31
N VAL A 642 36.58 -13.14 -34.47
CA VAL A 642 35.38 -12.49 -35.03
C VAL A 642 35.21 -12.76 -36.54
N ALA A 643 33.96 -12.80 -37.01
CA ALA A 643 33.53 -12.52 -38.39
C ALA A 643 32.11 -11.89 -38.39
N PRO A 644 31.71 -11.13 -39.43
CA PRO A 644 31.01 -9.85 -39.26
C PRO A 644 29.51 -9.84 -39.57
N ALA A 645 28.94 -8.66 -39.26
CA ALA A 645 27.59 -8.13 -39.42
C ALA A 645 26.72 -8.62 -40.60
N VAL A 646 25.41 -8.72 -40.31
CA VAL A 646 24.34 -8.53 -41.30
C VAL A 646 23.31 -7.54 -40.73
N THR A 647 22.95 -6.60 -41.59
CA THR A 647 22.17 -5.37 -41.39
C THR A 647 20.66 -5.55 -41.57
N ALA A 648 19.89 -4.85 -40.70
CA ALA A 648 18.58 -4.19 -40.93
C ALA A 648 17.31 -5.05 -41.19
N PRO A 649 16.06 -4.52 -41.08
CA PRO A 649 15.62 -3.15 -40.72
C PRO A 649 14.52 -3.03 -39.62
N LEU A 650 14.29 -1.76 -39.25
CA LEU A 650 13.18 -1.13 -38.51
C LEU A 650 11.77 -1.49 -39.02
N VAL A 651 10.73 -1.33 -38.16
CA VAL A 651 9.30 -0.91 -38.40
C VAL A 651 8.45 -1.20 -37.12
N PRO A 652 7.33 -0.49 -36.80
CA PRO A 652 7.20 0.38 -35.63
C PRO A 652 6.08 -0.05 -34.64
N ALA A 653 5.85 0.80 -33.63
CA ALA A 653 4.80 0.73 -32.62
C ALA A 653 3.37 0.49 -33.14
N PRO A 654 2.45 0.05 -32.25
CA PRO A 654 1.05 0.42 -32.37
C PRO A 654 0.58 1.24 -31.16
N ALA A 655 -0.12 2.32 -31.52
CA ALA A 655 -1.06 3.04 -30.69
C ALA A 655 -2.30 2.18 -30.43
N ARG A 656 -2.78 2.16 -29.19
CA ARG A 656 -4.12 2.58 -28.74
C ARG A 656 -4.31 2.27 -27.27
#